data_AF-W2KMS8-F1
#
_entry.id   AF-W2KMS8-F1
#
_cell.length_a   1.000
_cell.length_b   1.000
_cell.length_c   1.000
_cell.angle_alpha   90.00
_cell.angle_beta   90.00
_cell.angle_gamma   90.00
#
_symmetry.space_group_name_H-M   'P 1'
#
loop_
_entity.id
_entity.type
_entity.pdbx_description
1 polymer ?
#
loop_
_entity_poly.entity_id
_entity_poly.type
_entity_poly.pdbx_seq_one_letter_code
_entity_poly.pdbx_strand_id
1 'polypeptide(L)'
;MRLYLATLLAAHTALQASGGHASVSTNIDVSTYDVPSYKLRALSNTPKDIPLSRASQTNDEEDEDRVINTGVEKLVGLIRTGASKISEYVNLVPLVAREQPADEILKMFKLEDGMDKALASSNLKGLEDYVAKLNPTNRNDKVSTIRLFSEYYGDDVVAKTLVTAQKEAKTVDMEKTVMRLRNNQLSAWLNSDKSVDDVFKLLKLRQDGYLALASPKLEALDDYMKIFNRVKPDQETLLNVLIKGFGESAFAKMLVHAKDDTRTSELATALQNALLNKWLLSKTQPEIVLKRLRLDKNFMKATTDLNRDTLTRYISMYNTRNPGSQASFIGTLSIHYGDDVVSKALVTASWEVNTKEIAKLLRREQLIDWMNNEKSVDDVFELLKLRDDGYFALTSRKLRVLKDYIKFFNREKAGDETLLKTFTTGFGGESELAKMLLTAKKNLSTEKLATSLQTALFDEWLTSKLQPENVLKKLKLNGGRGDFLSDQNVETLATYISIYNARNPDIRTSLIETLSAHYGDDVVAKTLVIAKYDRATNELATMLQTQLLQTWSKSGKSAEDVFTILKIGPNDFLPMKGQKLQTLYSYLKIYNANNPQDKRSMFMVVRNGFGGDGGLARMVGKVLATSQQKPEAALNYQKELFNQWFNRNIEPSSIYTRFLNVEKASAGGMEKAIVARYKRYYKKRLAQVKVFDDPRRS
;
A
#
# COMPACT_ATOMS: atom_id res chain seq x y z
N MET A 1 -47.40 8.50 -26.41
CA MET A 1 -46.45 9.43 -27.09
C MET A 1 -46.72 10.84 -26.56
N ARG A 2 -45.69 11.71 -26.50
CA ARG A 2 -45.70 13.08 -25.91
C ARG A 2 -45.61 13.18 -24.38
N LEU A 3 -44.49 12.72 -23.83
CA LEU A 3 -43.93 13.31 -22.60
C LEU A 3 -43.34 14.69 -22.95
N TYR A 4 -44.16 15.74 -22.92
CA TYR A 4 -43.66 17.12 -23.01
C TYR A 4 -43.32 17.63 -21.61
N LEU A 5 -42.11 17.33 -21.15
CA LEU A 5 -41.41 18.10 -20.10
C LEU A 5 -39.89 18.09 -20.31
N ALA A 6 -39.48 18.11 -21.58
CA ALA A 6 -38.11 18.33 -22.04
C ALA A 6 -37.62 19.78 -21.85
N THR A 7 -38.10 20.48 -20.81
CA THR A 7 -37.89 21.93 -20.61
C THR A 7 -37.48 22.34 -19.19
N LEU A 8 -37.35 21.40 -18.23
CA LEU A 8 -36.83 21.72 -16.89
C LEU A 8 -35.67 20.86 -16.36
N LEU A 9 -34.98 20.14 -17.25
CA LEU A 9 -33.53 19.94 -17.08
C LEU A 9 -32.82 21.24 -17.50
N ALA A 10 -33.03 22.29 -16.71
CA ALA A 10 -32.56 23.64 -16.97
C ALA A 10 -31.05 23.76 -16.76
N ALA A 11 -30.28 23.19 -17.67
CA ALA A 11 -28.83 23.34 -17.79
C ALA A 11 -28.44 24.75 -18.28
N HIS A 12 -29.05 25.81 -17.74
CA HIS A 12 -28.89 27.20 -18.21
C HIS A 12 -28.89 28.30 -17.14
N THR A 13 -29.19 28.02 -15.86
CA THR A 13 -29.10 29.03 -14.77
C THR A 13 -27.83 28.91 -13.91
N ALA A 14 -26.79 28.26 -14.43
CA ALA A 14 -25.45 28.19 -13.82
C ALA A 14 -24.31 28.46 -14.81
N LEU A 15 -24.59 29.10 -15.96
CA LEU A 15 -23.59 29.41 -16.99
C LEU A 15 -23.54 30.90 -17.41
N GLN A 16 -24.10 31.81 -16.60
CA GLN A 16 -23.89 33.26 -16.71
C GLN A 16 -23.37 33.83 -15.39
N ALA A 17 -22.17 33.39 -14.99
CA ALA A 17 -21.45 33.93 -13.83
C ALA A 17 -19.91 33.94 -14.00
N SER A 18 -19.41 33.99 -15.24
CA SER A 18 -18.05 34.46 -15.56
C SER A 18 -17.92 34.67 -17.08
N GLY A 19 -17.67 35.90 -17.53
CA GLY A 19 -17.45 36.19 -18.95
C GLY A 19 -16.09 35.69 -19.44
N GLY A 20 -16.00 35.36 -20.74
CA GLY A 20 -14.77 34.92 -21.39
C GLY A 20 -15.04 34.41 -22.79
N HIS A 21 -15.00 35.30 -23.80
CA HIS A 21 -15.17 34.92 -25.20
C HIS A 21 -13.95 34.11 -25.70
N ALA A 22 -14.20 32.92 -26.24
CA ALA A 22 -13.30 32.25 -27.17
C ALA A 22 -14.13 31.34 -28.10
N SER A 23 -14.39 31.82 -29.31
CA SER A 23 -15.01 31.03 -30.38
C SER A 23 -13.98 30.10 -31.02
N VAL A 24 -14.22 28.79 -31.01
CA VAL A 24 -13.46 27.80 -31.80
C VAL A 24 -14.42 26.93 -32.59
N SER A 25 -14.07 26.71 -33.86
CA SER A 25 -14.93 26.10 -34.88
C SER A 25 -15.14 24.59 -34.66
N THR A 26 -16.33 24.11 -35.01
CA THR A 26 -16.66 22.69 -35.07
C THR A 26 -16.09 22.06 -36.34
N ASN A 27 -15.05 21.24 -36.21
CA ASN A 27 -14.67 20.20 -37.17
C ASN A 27 -13.79 19.17 -36.46
N ILE A 28 -14.38 18.05 -36.05
CA ILE A 28 -13.65 16.83 -35.71
C ILE A 28 -14.34 15.66 -36.40
N ASP A 29 -13.56 14.99 -37.24
CA ASP A 29 -13.91 13.81 -38.01
C ASP A 29 -14.08 12.59 -37.09
N VAL A 30 -15.06 11.73 -37.37
CA VAL A 30 -15.39 10.58 -36.52
C VAL A 30 -14.62 9.35 -37.00
N SER A 31 -13.36 9.23 -36.57
CA SER A 31 -12.63 7.97 -36.67
C SER A 31 -12.92 7.07 -35.46
N THR A 32 -13.23 5.83 -35.75
CA THR A 32 -13.72 4.82 -34.79
C THR A 32 -12.61 4.28 -33.89
N TYR A 33 -12.81 4.32 -32.57
CA TYR A 33 -12.09 3.49 -31.62
C TYR A 33 -13.04 2.48 -30.96
N ASP A 34 -12.90 1.21 -31.34
CA ASP A 34 -13.64 0.09 -30.76
C ASP A 34 -13.25 -0.12 -29.29
N VAL A 35 -14.27 -0.21 -28.42
CA VAL A 35 -14.13 -0.70 -27.04
C VAL A 35 -14.80 -2.09 -26.95
N PRO A 36 -14.06 -3.16 -26.60
CA PRO A 36 -14.63 -4.51 -26.59
C PRO A 36 -15.77 -4.68 -25.56
N SER A 37 -16.99 -4.88 -26.05
CA SER A 37 -18.15 -5.20 -25.22
C SER A 37 -18.15 -6.67 -24.80
N TYR A 38 -17.54 -6.99 -23.65
CA TYR A 38 -17.60 -8.33 -23.07
C TYR A 38 -19.00 -8.61 -22.48
N LYS A 39 -19.93 -9.11 -23.30
CA LYS A 39 -21.17 -9.72 -22.83
C LYS A 39 -20.84 -10.95 -21.98
N LEU A 40 -21.24 -10.94 -20.71
CA LEU A 40 -21.20 -12.13 -19.84
C LEU A 40 -22.15 -13.19 -20.39
N ARG A 41 -21.60 -14.32 -20.85
CA ARG A 41 -22.36 -15.47 -21.34
C ARG A 41 -22.93 -16.23 -20.13
N ALA A 42 -24.25 -16.18 -19.96
CA ALA A 42 -24.95 -16.97 -18.94
C ALA A 42 -24.77 -18.48 -19.22
N LEU A 43 -24.52 -19.26 -18.16
CA LEU A 43 -24.42 -20.71 -18.23
C LEU A 43 -25.83 -21.31 -18.22
N SER A 44 -26.20 -21.96 -19.33
CA SER A 44 -27.46 -22.70 -19.46
C SER A 44 -27.35 -24.09 -18.84
N ASN A 45 -28.03 -24.33 -17.71
CA ASN A 45 -28.32 -25.69 -17.26
C ASN A 45 -29.69 -26.13 -17.83
N THR A 46 -29.67 -27.11 -18.73
CA THR A 46 -30.86 -27.80 -19.23
C THR A 46 -31.18 -29.04 -18.37
N PRO A 47 -32.43 -29.26 -17.98
CA PRO A 47 -32.93 -30.59 -17.63
C PRO A 47 -33.38 -31.36 -18.89
N LYS A 48 -33.36 -32.70 -18.82
CA LYS A 48 -33.79 -33.61 -19.89
C LYS A 48 -35.25 -34.04 -19.77
N ASP A 49 -35.90 -34.18 -20.92
CA ASP A 49 -36.90 -35.20 -21.33
C ASP A 49 -36.82 -36.55 -20.56
N ILE A 50 -37.82 -37.45 -20.41
CA ILE A 50 -39.23 -37.68 -20.89
C ILE A 50 -39.82 -38.83 -19.98
N PRO A 51 -41.14 -39.19 -19.86
CA PRO A 51 -42.28 -39.16 -20.80
C PRO A 51 -43.64 -38.68 -20.19
N LEU A 52 -44.78 -39.12 -20.78
CA LEU A 52 -46.20 -38.91 -20.39
C LEU A 52 -46.85 -40.12 -19.67
N SER A 53 -47.97 -39.88 -18.96
CA SER A 53 -49.23 -40.69 -18.97
C SER A 53 -50.30 -40.05 -18.05
N ARG A 54 -51.64 -40.14 -18.24
CA ARG A 54 -52.54 -40.51 -19.38
C ARG A 54 -54.01 -40.30 -18.92
N ALA A 55 -54.92 -39.84 -19.81
CA ALA A 55 -56.41 -39.94 -19.73
C ALA A 55 -57.14 -39.20 -18.57
N SER A 56 -58.38 -38.68 -18.67
CA SER A 56 -59.38 -38.49 -19.75
C SER A 56 -60.06 -37.11 -19.49
N GLN A 57 -60.52 -36.27 -20.42
CA GLN A 57 -61.26 -36.45 -21.69
C GLN A 57 -62.76 -36.80 -21.53
N THR A 58 -63.61 -35.77 -21.56
CA THR A 58 -64.88 -35.63 -22.32
C THR A 58 -65.33 -34.16 -22.23
N ASN A 59 -66.10 -33.59 -23.16
CA ASN A 59 -66.09 -33.67 -24.62
C ASN A 59 -66.96 -32.49 -25.16
N ASP A 60 -67.02 -32.33 -26.49
CA ASP A 60 -67.99 -31.52 -27.25
C ASP A 60 -67.85 -29.98 -27.15
N GLU A 61 -68.11 -29.18 -28.19
CA GLU A 61 -67.83 -29.23 -29.64
C GLU A 61 -68.33 -27.91 -30.26
N GLU A 62 -67.86 -27.63 -31.48
CA GLU A 62 -68.38 -26.68 -32.49
C GLU A 62 -68.16 -25.15 -32.38
N ASP A 63 -68.01 -24.61 -33.60
CA ASP A 63 -67.64 -23.25 -34.00
C ASP A 63 -68.82 -22.26 -33.90
N GLU A 64 -68.53 -20.95 -33.89
CA GLU A 64 -68.69 -20.15 -35.11
C GLU A 64 -68.18 -18.71 -34.97
N ASP A 65 -67.87 -18.15 -36.13
CA ASP A 65 -67.27 -16.83 -36.31
C ASP A 65 -68.34 -15.71 -36.26
N ARG A 66 -67.86 -14.47 -36.07
CA ARG A 66 -68.54 -13.21 -36.47
C ARG A 66 -69.83 -12.70 -35.76
N VAL A 67 -69.71 -11.41 -35.39
CA VAL A 67 -70.63 -10.29 -35.75
C VAL A 67 -71.73 -9.82 -34.76
N ILE A 68 -71.46 -8.62 -34.21
CA ILE A 68 -72.38 -7.47 -34.00
C ILE A 68 -73.37 -7.46 -32.80
N ASN A 69 -73.08 -6.52 -31.88
CA ASN A 69 -74.01 -5.59 -31.23
C ASN A 69 -75.12 -6.10 -30.28
N THR A 70 -74.77 -6.32 -29.00
CA THR A 70 -75.73 -6.31 -27.87
C THR A 70 -75.16 -5.61 -26.61
N GLY A 71 -74.24 -4.65 -26.78
CA GLY A 71 -73.63 -3.90 -25.67
C GLY A 71 -74.28 -2.55 -25.32
N VAL A 72 -75.09 -1.99 -26.22
CA VAL A 72 -75.55 -0.58 -26.13
C VAL A 72 -76.94 -0.45 -25.47
N GLU A 73 -77.82 -1.44 -25.60
CA GLU A 73 -79.20 -1.33 -25.07
C GLU A 73 -79.31 -1.44 -23.54
N LYS A 74 -78.34 -2.06 -22.86
CA LYS A 74 -78.27 -2.05 -21.38
C LYS A 74 -77.80 -0.73 -20.77
N LEU A 75 -77.28 0.21 -21.57
CA LEU A 75 -76.84 1.53 -21.08
C LEU A 75 -77.92 2.62 -21.19
N VAL A 76 -78.92 2.46 -22.04
CA VAL A 76 -80.09 3.36 -22.09
C VAL A 76 -81.06 3.09 -20.93
N GLY A 77 -81.13 1.83 -20.45
CA GLY A 77 -81.96 1.43 -19.31
C GLY A 77 -81.47 1.91 -17.93
N LEU A 78 -80.24 2.40 -17.79
CA LEU A 78 -79.65 2.83 -16.51
C LEU A 78 -79.65 4.35 -16.29
N ILE A 79 -79.88 5.15 -17.32
CA ILE A 79 -79.95 6.62 -17.21
C ILE A 79 -81.28 7.08 -16.59
N ARG A 80 -82.30 6.20 -16.48
CA ARG A 80 -83.60 6.52 -15.87
C ARG A 80 -83.80 6.01 -14.43
N THR A 81 -82.81 5.34 -13.85
CA THR A 81 -82.87 4.73 -12.50
C THR A 81 -81.76 5.21 -11.55
N GLY A 82 -81.04 6.28 -11.91
CA GLY A 82 -80.10 6.99 -11.03
C GLY A 82 -80.71 8.10 -10.16
N ALA A 83 -82.00 8.43 -10.32
CA ALA A 83 -82.63 9.59 -9.67
C ALA A 83 -83.32 9.29 -8.32
N SER A 84 -83.50 8.02 -7.93
CA SER A 84 -84.41 7.62 -6.83
C SER A 84 -83.77 6.86 -5.67
N LYS A 85 -82.50 7.16 -5.34
CA LYS A 85 -81.87 6.78 -4.05
C LYS A 85 -81.14 7.94 -3.33
N ILE A 86 -81.49 9.18 -3.68
CA ILE A 86 -81.00 10.37 -2.96
C ILE A 86 -81.76 10.60 -1.64
N SER A 87 -82.96 10.01 -1.47
CA SER A 87 -83.85 10.25 -0.32
C SER A 87 -83.46 9.55 0.99
N GLU A 88 -82.39 8.75 1.04
CA GLU A 88 -81.98 8.02 2.26
C GLU A 88 -80.84 8.72 3.05
N TYR A 89 -80.29 9.84 2.54
CA TYR A 89 -79.28 10.66 3.23
C TYR A 89 -79.84 11.98 3.82
N VAL A 90 -81.16 12.09 3.98
CA VAL A 90 -81.83 13.34 4.38
C VAL A 90 -81.70 13.63 5.90
N ASN A 91 -81.32 12.65 6.72
CA ASN A 91 -81.14 12.80 8.18
C ASN A 91 -79.65 12.92 8.63
N LEU A 92 -78.86 13.76 7.95
CA LEU A 92 -77.47 14.08 8.36
C LEU A 92 -77.36 15.20 9.42
N VAL A 93 -78.47 15.61 10.06
CA VAL A 93 -78.52 16.75 10.98
C VAL A 93 -78.04 16.46 12.43
N PRO A 94 -78.21 15.27 13.05
CA PRO A 94 -77.83 15.05 14.46
C PRO A 94 -76.37 14.58 14.69
N LEU A 95 -75.49 14.61 13.68
CA LEU A 95 -74.10 14.11 13.78
C LEU A 95 -73.01 15.20 13.80
N VAL A 96 -73.38 16.46 13.96
CA VAL A 96 -72.49 17.65 13.84
C VAL A 96 -71.61 17.88 15.09
N ALA A 97 -71.13 16.82 15.77
CA ALA A 97 -70.50 16.95 17.10
C ALA A 97 -69.34 15.99 17.42
N ARG A 98 -68.89 15.13 16.50
CA ARG A 98 -67.68 14.29 16.71
C ARG A 98 -66.85 14.18 15.44
N GLU A 99 -65.54 14.28 15.60
CA GLU A 99 -64.55 13.96 14.57
C GLU A 99 -64.56 12.45 14.36
N GLN A 100 -65.39 11.97 13.42
CA GLN A 100 -65.37 10.57 13.02
C GLN A 100 -64.08 10.26 12.24
N PRO A 101 -63.45 9.10 12.47
CA PRO A 101 -62.26 8.71 11.75
C PRO A 101 -62.56 8.50 10.26
N ALA A 102 -61.53 8.69 9.42
CA ALA A 102 -61.69 8.64 7.97
C ALA A 102 -62.26 7.31 7.46
N ASP A 103 -61.98 6.19 8.13
CA ASP A 103 -62.50 4.87 7.75
C ASP A 103 -64.01 4.75 7.95
N GLU A 104 -64.56 5.27 9.05
CA GLU A 104 -66.01 5.33 9.28
C GLU A 104 -66.71 6.16 8.19
N ILE A 105 -66.17 7.35 7.91
CA ILE A 105 -66.73 8.26 6.90
C ILE A 105 -66.71 7.60 5.51
N LEU A 106 -65.59 6.97 5.11
CA LEU A 106 -65.51 6.32 3.79
C LEU A 106 -66.45 5.11 3.67
N LYS A 107 -66.61 4.31 4.73
CA LYS A 107 -67.60 3.20 4.78
C LYS A 107 -69.04 3.69 4.64
N MET A 108 -69.40 4.84 5.24
CA MET A 108 -70.75 5.41 5.08
C MET A 108 -71.09 5.67 3.61
N PHE A 109 -70.13 6.16 2.82
CA PHE A 109 -70.32 6.44 1.40
C PHE A 109 -70.00 5.25 0.48
N LYS A 110 -69.57 4.10 1.02
CA LYS A 110 -69.10 2.93 0.26
C LYS A 110 -67.90 3.26 -0.65
N LEU A 111 -66.91 3.92 -0.06
CA LEU A 111 -65.70 4.45 -0.69
C LEU A 111 -64.41 3.91 -0.03
N GLU A 112 -64.49 2.74 0.62
CA GLU A 112 -63.41 2.06 1.36
C GLU A 112 -62.69 0.94 0.57
N ASP A 113 -63.29 0.47 -0.53
CA ASP A 113 -62.88 -0.72 -1.29
C ASP A 113 -61.73 -0.50 -2.30
N GLY A 114 -61.01 0.62 -2.19
CA GLY A 114 -59.91 1.00 -3.08
C GLY A 114 -60.08 2.39 -3.68
N MET A 115 -59.00 3.18 -3.71
CA MET A 115 -59.01 4.56 -4.20
C MET A 115 -59.46 4.67 -5.67
N ASP A 116 -59.13 3.68 -6.50
CA ASP A 116 -59.55 3.58 -7.90
C ASP A 116 -61.07 3.40 -8.02
N LYS A 117 -61.67 2.52 -7.21
CA LYS A 117 -63.12 2.36 -7.13
C LYS A 117 -63.80 3.58 -6.53
N ALA A 118 -63.18 4.20 -5.52
CA ALA A 118 -63.71 5.42 -4.88
C ALA A 118 -63.78 6.59 -5.87
N LEU A 119 -62.80 6.73 -6.78
CA LEU A 119 -62.82 7.72 -7.86
C LEU A 119 -63.87 7.42 -8.94
N ALA A 120 -64.11 6.15 -9.25
CA ALA A 120 -65.13 5.72 -10.22
C ALA A 120 -66.56 5.73 -9.65
N SER A 121 -66.72 5.85 -8.32
CA SER A 121 -68.01 5.75 -7.63
C SER A 121 -68.86 7.02 -7.77
N SER A 122 -70.14 6.84 -8.08
CA SER A 122 -71.17 7.90 -8.04
C SER A 122 -71.28 8.56 -6.65
N ASN A 123 -70.88 7.85 -5.58
CA ASN A 123 -71.00 8.33 -4.20
C ASN A 123 -69.92 9.35 -3.83
N LEU A 124 -68.86 9.50 -4.64
CA LEU A 124 -67.83 10.53 -4.45
C LEU A 124 -68.44 11.93 -4.31
N LYS A 125 -69.46 12.24 -5.12
CA LYS A 125 -70.14 13.53 -5.07
C LYS A 125 -70.89 13.75 -3.74
N GLY A 126 -71.47 12.70 -3.18
CA GLY A 126 -72.10 12.72 -1.85
C GLY A 126 -71.10 13.00 -0.73
N LEU A 127 -69.91 12.38 -0.80
CA LEU A 127 -68.82 12.66 0.15
C LEU A 127 -68.34 14.12 0.04
N GLU A 128 -68.18 14.64 -1.18
CA GLU A 128 -67.80 16.06 -1.39
C GLU A 128 -68.84 17.04 -0.83
N ASP A 129 -70.13 16.76 -1.02
CA ASP A 129 -71.22 17.60 -0.49
C ASP A 129 -71.36 17.51 1.04
N TYR A 130 -71.01 16.36 1.63
CA TYR A 130 -70.89 16.19 3.09
C TYR A 130 -69.71 17.00 3.65
N VAL A 131 -68.52 16.87 3.06
CA VAL A 131 -67.33 17.65 3.45
C VAL A 131 -67.57 19.16 3.28
N ALA A 132 -68.29 19.58 2.24
CA ALA A 132 -68.65 20.99 2.04
C ALA A 132 -69.59 21.53 3.14
N LYS A 133 -70.46 20.69 3.73
CA LYS A 133 -71.35 21.06 4.85
C LYS A 133 -70.66 21.07 6.22
N LEU A 134 -69.57 20.32 6.40
CA LEU A 134 -68.81 20.30 7.67
C LEU A 134 -67.89 21.51 7.85
N ASN A 135 -67.30 22.03 6.77
CA ASN A 135 -66.29 23.09 6.84
C ASN A 135 -66.76 24.47 7.38
N PRO A 136 -68.03 24.90 7.22
CA PRO A 136 -68.52 26.15 7.84
C PRO A 136 -68.59 26.09 9.37
N THR A 137 -68.73 24.90 9.95
CA THR A 137 -68.93 24.69 11.40
C THR A 137 -67.63 24.47 12.16
N ASN A 138 -66.59 23.90 11.54
CA ASN A 138 -65.33 23.59 12.21
C ASN A 138 -64.28 24.69 11.99
N ARG A 139 -64.00 25.51 13.01
CA ARG A 139 -63.20 26.75 12.86
C ARG A 139 -61.67 26.54 12.82
N ASN A 140 -61.16 25.42 13.33
CA ASN A 140 -59.71 25.21 13.49
C ASN A 140 -59.11 24.15 12.55
N ASP A 141 -59.91 23.18 12.06
CA ASP A 141 -59.43 22.12 11.17
C ASP A 141 -60.41 21.90 10.01
N LYS A 142 -60.02 22.32 8.79
CA LYS A 142 -60.82 22.10 7.57
C LYS A 142 -60.64 20.67 7.08
N VAL A 143 -61.70 19.87 7.20
CA VAL A 143 -61.75 18.51 6.62
C VAL A 143 -61.83 18.64 5.09
N SER A 144 -61.10 17.78 4.36
CA SER A 144 -61.18 17.75 2.90
C SER A 144 -61.26 16.30 2.41
N THR A 145 -61.93 16.08 1.28
CA THR A 145 -62.06 14.76 0.64
C THR A 145 -60.70 14.09 0.45
N ILE A 146 -59.67 14.88 0.10
CA ILE A 146 -58.31 14.37 -0.10
C ILE A 146 -57.61 14.02 1.22
N ARG A 147 -57.86 14.76 2.31
CA ARG A 147 -57.35 14.42 3.65
C ARG A 147 -57.90 13.08 4.11
N LEU A 148 -59.22 12.86 3.97
CA LEU A 148 -59.87 11.58 4.30
C LEU A 148 -59.29 10.41 3.47
N PHE A 149 -59.08 10.62 2.17
CA PHE A 149 -58.43 9.62 1.32
C PHE A 149 -56.97 9.36 1.71
N SER A 150 -56.17 10.39 1.99
CA SER A 150 -54.77 10.22 2.43
C SER A 150 -54.65 9.57 3.80
N GLU A 151 -55.55 9.86 4.73
CA GLU A 151 -55.60 9.25 6.07
C GLU A 151 -55.97 7.75 6.00
N TYR A 152 -56.87 7.36 5.10
CA TYR A 152 -57.31 5.95 4.97
C TYR A 152 -56.44 5.11 4.02
N TYR A 153 -56.18 5.60 2.80
CA TYR A 153 -55.43 4.85 1.78
C TYR A 153 -53.92 5.08 1.81
N GLY A 154 -53.46 6.16 2.45
CA GLY A 154 -52.08 6.63 2.39
C GLY A 154 -51.80 7.48 1.14
N ASP A 155 -51.05 8.56 1.34
CA ASP A 155 -50.68 9.51 0.28
C ASP A 155 -50.06 8.88 -0.97
N ASP A 156 -49.27 7.80 -0.83
CA ASP A 156 -48.64 7.12 -1.96
C ASP A 156 -49.62 6.36 -2.86
N VAL A 157 -50.70 5.82 -2.29
CA VAL A 157 -51.78 5.18 -3.04
C VAL A 157 -52.63 6.24 -3.71
N VAL A 158 -53.04 7.27 -2.95
CA VAL A 158 -53.85 8.38 -3.45
C VAL A 158 -53.18 9.11 -4.61
N ALA A 159 -51.90 9.48 -4.45
CA ALA A 159 -51.14 10.18 -5.48
C ALA A 159 -50.93 9.31 -6.73
N LYS A 160 -50.58 8.03 -6.55
CA LYS A 160 -50.43 7.09 -7.67
C LYS A 160 -51.72 6.98 -8.47
N THR A 161 -52.84 6.76 -7.80
CA THR A 161 -54.14 6.55 -8.46
C THR A 161 -54.63 7.81 -9.15
N LEU A 162 -54.48 9.00 -8.53
CA LEU A 162 -54.87 10.26 -9.18
C LEU A 162 -54.06 10.55 -10.45
N VAL A 163 -52.73 10.34 -10.42
CA VAL A 163 -51.89 10.55 -11.61
C VAL A 163 -52.22 9.53 -12.72
N THR A 164 -52.47 8.27 -12.38
CA THR A 164 -52.91 7.26 -13.36
C THR A 164 -54.29 7.61 -13.94
N ALA A 165 -55.28 7.89 -13.09
CA ALA A 165 -56.63 8.23 -13.52
C ALA A 165 -56.69 9.46 -14.42
N GLN A 166 -55.78 10.44 -14.24
CA GLN A 166 -55.70 11.60 -15.13
C GLN A 166 -55.22 11.23 -16.53
N LYS A 167 -54.28 10.27 -16.65
CA LYS A 167 -53.77 9.79 -17.95
C LYS A 167 -54.77 8.90 -18.69
N GLU A 168 -55.66 8.26 -17.95
CA GLU A 168 -56.67 7.32 -18.45
C GLU A 168 -58.07 7.95 -18.59
N ALA A 169 -58.24 9.22 -18.23
CA ALA A 169 -59.52 9.93 -18.26
C ALA A 169 -60.11 9.97 -19.68
N LYS A 170 -61.33 9.42 -19.84
CA LYS A 170 -62.05 9.35 -21.13
C LYS A 170 -63.12 10.44 -21.29
N THR A 171 -63.42 11.19 -20.23
CA THR A 171 -64.43 12.25 -20.23
C THR A 171 -63.89 13.50 -19.57
N VAL A 172 -64.32 14.66 -20.08
CA VAL A 172 -63.91 15.99 -19.59
C VAL A 172 -64.25 16.18 -18.11
N ASP A 173 -65.36 15.62 -17.64
CA ASP A 173 -65.78 15.77 -16.24
C ASP A 173 -64.98 14.87 -15.28
N MET A 174 -64.55 13.68 -15.72
CA MET A 174 -63.59 12.86 -14.98
C MET A 174 -62.23 13.55 -14.90
N GLU A 175 -61.73 14.09 -16.03
CA GLU A 175 -60.47 14.84 -16.08
C GLU A 175 -60.48 16.04 -15.12
N LYS A 176 -61.53 16.87 -15.15
CA LYS A 176 -61.73 17.99 -14.21
C LYS A 176 -61.76 17.53 -12.76
N THR A 177 -62.45 16.42 -12.45
CA THR A 177 -62.58 15.88 -11.10
C THR A 177 -61.23 15.41 -10.56
N VAL A 178 -60.50 14.62 -11.35
CA VAL A 178 -59.17 14.11 -10.98
C VAL A 178 -58.16 15.26 -10.87
N MET A 179 -58.15 16.22 -11.80
CA MET A 179 -57.28 17.39 -11.73
C MET A 179 -57.55 18.24 -10.47
N ARG A 180 -58.82 18.43 -10.09
CA ARG A 180 -59.19 19.11 -8.84
C ARG A 180 -58.67 18.34 -7.62
N LEU A 181 -58.86 17.03 -7.56
CA LEU A 181 -58.39 16.20 -6.44
C LEU A 181 -56.85 16.18 -6.35
N ARG A 182 -56.13 16.11 -7.47
CA ARG A 182 -54.66 16.23 -7.54
C ARG A 182 -54.19 17.59 -7.02
N ASN A 183 -54.80 18.69 -7.48
CA ASN A 183 -54.47 20.04 -7.00
C ASN A 183 -54.77 20.20 -5.49
N ASN A 184 -55.85 19.61 -5.00
CA ASN A 184 -56.18 19.59 -3.58
C ASN A 184 -55.13 18.81 -2.77
N GLN A 185 -54.59 17.70 -3.29
CA GLN A 185 -53.53 16.93 -2.63
C GLN A 185 -52.24 17.75 -2.51
N LEU A 186 -51.77 18.34 -3.61
CA LEU A 186 -50.57 19.18 -3.61
C LEU A 186 -50.72 20.38 -2.67
N SER A 187 -51.91 21.00 -2.66
CA SER A 187 -52.23 22.11 -1.74
C SER A 187 -52.31 21.67 -0.29
N ALA A 188 -52.84 20.47 0.01
CA ALA A 188 -52.89 19.94 1.36
C ALA A 188 -51.49 19.70 1.93
N TRP A 189 -50.56 19.15 1.13
CA TRP A 189 -49.15 18.99 1.53
C TRP A 189 -48.48 20.35 1.78
N LEU A 190 -48.70 21.34 0.91
CA LEU A 190 -48.13 22.69 1.04
C LEU A 190 -48.67 23.44 2.27
N ASN A 191 -49.99 23.43 2.49
CA ASN A 191 -50.64 24.08 3.62
C ASN A 191 -50.32 23.38 4.96
N SER A 192 -49.89 22.12 4.92
CA SER A 192 -49.39 21.38 6.09
C SER A 192 -47.87 21.51 6.27
N ASP A 193 -47.26 22.54 5.66
CA ASP A 193 -45.81 22.86 5.66
C ASP A 193 -44.89 21.64 5.45
N LYS A 194 -45.30 20.69 4.61
CA LYS A 194 -44.46 19.53 4.29
C LYS A 194 -43.24 19.97 3.48
N SER A 195 -42.06 19.49 3.82
CA SER A 195 -40.91 19.64 2.93
C SER A 195 -41.05 18.69 1.73
N VAL A 196 -40.30 18.94 0.65
CA VAL A 196 -40.20 17.99 -0.46
C VAL A 196 -39.63 16.64 0.01
N ASP A 197 -38.73 16.66 0.99
CA ASP A 197 -38.20 15.44 1.63
C ASP A 197 -39.27 14.67 2.42
N ASP A 198 -40.30 15.35 2.95
CA ASP A 198 -41.43 14.69 3.61
C ASP A 198 -42.42 14.10 2.61
N VAL A 199 -42.73 14.83 1.53
CA VAL A 199 -43.58 14.29 0.44
C VAL A 199 -42.90 13.08 -0.22
N PHE A 200 -41.58 13.09 -0.40
CA PHE A 200 -40.83 11.92 -0.85
C PHE A 200 -41.04 10.69 0.07
N LYS A 201 -41.06 10.88 1.40
CA LYS A 201 -41.32 9.80 2.38
C LYS A 201 -42.78 9.34 2.34
N LEU A 202 -43.74 10.28 2.29
CA LEU A 202 -45.17 10.00 2.21
C LEU A 202 -45.52 9.16 0.98
N LEU A 203 -44.87 9.45 -0.16
CA LEU A 203 -44.98 8.69 -1.41
C LEU A 203 -44.29 7.32 -1.36
N LYS A 204 -43.58 6.97 -0.27
CA LYS A 204 -42.91 5.67 -0.08
C LYS A 204 -42.02 5.24 -1.26
N LEU A 205 -41.44 6.19 -2.01
CA LEU A 205 -40.73 5.93 -3.28
C LEU A 205 -39.58 4.90 -3.18
N ARG A 206 -39.01 4.71 -1.98
CA ARG A 206 -38.04 3.63 -1.70
C ARG A 206 -38.59 2.23 -1.95
N GLN A 207 -39.90 2.00 -1.78
CA GLN A 207 -40.55 0.69 -1.96
C GLN A 207 -40.69 0.30 -3.44
N ASP A 208 -40.85 1.30 -4.32
CA ASP A 208 -40.92 1.11 -5.77
C ASP A 208 -39.52 0.78 -6.38
N GLY A 209 -38.44 0.88 -5.62
CA GLY A 209 -37.08 0.56 -6.06
C GLY A 209 -36.65 1.41 -7.26
N TYR A 210 -36.02 0.79 -8.27
CA TYR A 210 -35.64 1.49 -9.50
C TYR A 210 -36.86 1.89 -10.37
N LEU A 211 -37.98 1.18 -10.23
CA LEU A 211 -39.24 1.50 -10.92
C LEU A 211 -39.91 2.77 -10.38
N ALA A 212 -39.44 3.32 -9.25
CA ALA A 212 -39.77 4.67 -8.82
C ALA A 212 -39.58 5.70 -9.95
N LEU A 213 -38.59 5.51 -10.82
CA LEU A 213 -38.30 6.40 -11.96
C LEU A 213 -39.34 6.37 -13.07
N ALA A 214 -40.22 5.36 -13.11
CA ALA A 214 -41.39 5.29 -14.00
C ALA A 214 -42.72 5.34 -13.22
N SER A 215 -42.66 5.55 -11.90
CA SER A 215 -43.83 5.50 -11.03
C SER A 215 -44.64 6.81 -11.14
N PRO A 216 -45.98 6.74 -11.25
CA PRO A 216 -46.86 7.91 -11.15
C PRO A 216 -46.63 8.73 -9.87
N LYS A 217 -46.13 8.09 -8.81
CA LYS A 217 -45.72 8.76 -7.56
C LYS A 217 -44.60 9.79 -7.77
N LEU A 218 -43.64 9.52 -8.66
CA LEU A 218 -42.55 10.47 -8.94
C LEU A 218 -43.03 11.70 -9.71
N GLU A 219 -44.04 11.55 -10.56
CA GLU A 219 -44.71 12.67 -11.22
C GLU A 219 -45.49 13.52 -10.21
N ALA A 220 -46.15 12.91 -9.21
CA ALA A 220 -46.77 13.65 -8.12
C ALA A 220 -45.74 14.43 -7.27
N LEU A 221 -44.54 13.88 -7.08
CA LEU A 221 -43.44 14.58 -6.42
C LEU A 221 -42.94 15.78 -7.25
N ASP A 222 -42.74 15.61 -8.56
CA ASP A 222 -42.36 16.69 -9.48
C ASP A 222 -43.44 17.79 -9.55
N ASP A 223 -44.72 17.38 -9.55
CA ASP A 223 -45.91 18.18 -9.22
C ASP A 223 -45.71 19.08 -8.01
N TYR A 224 -45.44 18.44 -6.87
CA TYR A 224 -45.25 19.14 -5.61
C TYR A 224 -44.05 20.10 -5.66
N MET A 225 -42.93 19.67 -6.23
CA MET A 225 -41.70 20.47 -6.35
C MET A 225 -41.92 21.75 -7.15
N LYS A 226 -42.67 21.69 -8.26
CA LYS A 226 -42.99 22.88 -9.07
C LYS A 226 -43.80 23.92 -8.29
N ILE A 227 -44.63 23.51 -7.34
CA ILE A 227 -45.42 24.43 -6.50
C ILE A 227 -44.57 24.91 -5.31
N PHE A 228 -43.90 23.99 -4.61
CA PHE A 228 -43.02 24.28 -3.47
C PHE A 228 -41.97 25.33 -3.84
N ASN A 229 -41.24 25.12 -4.94
CA ASN A 229 -40.19 26.03 -5.43
C ASN A 229 -40.72 27.40 -5.91
N ARG A 230 -42.03 27.55 -6.18
CA ARG A 230 -42.63 28.87 -6.49
C ARG A 230 -42.97 29.68 -5.25
N VAL A 231 -43.13 29.03 -4.09
CA VAL A 231 -43.66 29.61 -2.86
C VAL A 231 -42.61 29.71 -1.76
N LYS A 232 -41.67 28.77 -1.70
CA LYS A 232 -40.59 28.72 -0.72
C LYS A 232 -39.27 29.19 -1.36
N PRO A 233 -38.40 29.92 -0.63
CA PRO A 233 -37.13 30.42 -1.18
C PRO A 233 -36.12 29.30 -1.48
N ASP A 234 -36.16 28.20 -0.72
CA ASP A 234 -35.28 27.05 -0.88
C ASP A 234 -35.65 26.23 -2.11
N GLN A 235 -34.91 26.45 -3.21
CA GLN A 235 -35.10 25.73 -4.47
C GLN A 235 -34.58 24.28 -4.36
N GLU A 236 -35.48 23.31 -4.25
CA GLU A 236 -35.11 21.90 -4.31
C GLU A 236 -34.97 21.39 -5.75
N THR A 237 -34.05 20.45 -5.97
CA THR A 237 -33.87 19.81 -7.28
C THR A 237 -34.14 18.33 -7.19
N LEU A 238 -34.78 17.75 -8.21
CA LEU A 238 -35.16 16.33 -8.22
C LEU A 238 -33.94 15.43 -7.95
N LEU A 239 -32.77 15.79 -8.49
CA LEU A 239 -31.51 15.10 -8.21
C LEU A 239 -31.13 15.13 -6.72
N ASN A 240 -31.21 16.29 -6.05
CA ASN A 240 -30.88 16.40 -4.62
C ASN A 240 -31.86 15.60 -3.75
N VAL A 241 -33.16 15.72 -4.02
CA VAL A 241 -34.22 15.00 -3.32
C VAL A 241 -34.05 13.49 -3.48
N LEU A 242 -33.73 13.00 -4.69
CA LEU A 242 -33.47 11.57 -4.91
C LEU A 242 -32.14 11.11 -4.25
N ILE A 243 -31.09 11.93 -4.22
CA ILE A 243 -29.84 11.62 -3.50
C ILE A 243 -30.08 11.52 -1.98
N LYS A 244 -30.80 12.46 -1.37
CA LYS A 244 -31.22 12.39 0.05
C LYS A 244 -32.15 11.19 0.28
N GLY A 245 -33.16 11.09 -0.58
CA GLY A 245 -34.31 10.19 -0.49
C GLY A 245 -33.98 8.72 -0.72
N PHE A 246 -32.94 8.38 -1.49
CA PHE A 246 -32.44 7.00 -1.60
C PHE A 246 -31.10 6.80 -0.87
N GLY A 247 -30.24 7.82 -0.83
CA GLY A 247 -28.85 7.77 -0.37
C GLY A 247 -27.88 7.64 -1.55
N GLU A 248 -26.88 8.52 -1.66
CA GLU A 248 -26.04 8.73 -2.88
C GLU A 248 -25.49 7.42 -3.50
N SER A 249 -24.90 6.51 -2.71
CA SER A 249 -24.40 5.20 -3.18
C SER A 249 -25.50 4.24 -3.64
N ALA A 250 -26.65 4.21 -2.95
CA ALA A 250 -27.78 3.36 -3.31
C ALA A 250 -28.48 3.88 -4.57
N PHE A 251 -28.63 5.20 -4.67
CA PHE A 251 -29.15 5.90 -5.84
C PHE A 251 -28.27 5.66 -7.08
N ALA A 252 -26.95 5.85 -6.98
CA ALA A 252 -26.02 5.58 -8.07
C ALA A 252 -26.11 4.14 -8.59
N LYS A 253 -26.19 3.15 -7.68
CA LYS A 253 -26.39 1.74 -8.01
C LYS A 253 -27.74 1.48 -8.68
N MET A 254 -28.81 2.08 -8.16
CA MET A 254 -30.17 2.00 -8.72
C MET A 254 -30.22 2.55 -10.14
N LEU A 255 -29.51 3.65 -10.42
CA LEU A 255 -29.42 4.24 -11.77
C LEU A 255 -28.69 3.34 -12.78
N VAL A 256 -27.74 2.51 -12.35
CA VAL A 256 -27.11 1.52 -13.26
C VAL A 256 -28.17 0.52 -13.74
N HIS A 257 -28.91 -0.10 -12.82
CA HIS A 257 -29.98 -1.06 -13.16
C HIS A 257 -31.14 -0.40 -13.93
N ALA A 258 -31.53 0.82 -13.57
CA ALA A 258 -32.63 1.53 -14.22
C ALA A 258 -32.37 1.88 -15.70
N LYS A 259 -31.12 1.79 -16.16
CA LYS A 259 -30.76 2.04 -17.57
C LYS A 259 -31.05 0.85 -18.49
N ASP A 260 -31.18 -0.34 -17.94
CA ASP A 260 -31.45 -1.56 -18.70
C ASP A 260 -32.97 -1.79 -18.94
N ASP A 261 -33.83 -1.10 -18.17
CA ASP A 261 -35.29 -1.10 -18.36
C ASP A 261 -35.73 0.10 -19.23
N THR A 262 -36.37 -0.19 -20.36
CA THR A 262 -36.78 0.81 -21.37
C THR A 262 -37.72 1.89 -20.81
N ARG A 263 -38.46 1.61 -19.73
CA ARG A 263 -39.38 2.56 -19.09
C ARG A 263 -38.66 3.60 -18.23
N THR A 264 -37.48 3.26 -17.72
CA THR A 264 -36.70 4.12 -16.82
C THR A 264 -35.40 4.64 -17.44
N SER A 265 -34.95 4.08 -18.57
CA SER A 265 -33.61 4.29 -19.12
C SER A 265 -33.26 5.75 -19.46
N GLU A 266 -34.21 6.49 -20.03
CA GLU A 266 -34.01 7.91 -20.38
C GLU A 266 -33.78 8.76 -19.13
N LEU A 267 -34.70 8.70 -18.15
CA LEU A 267 -34.60 9.45 -16.90
C LEU A 267 -33.40 8.97 -16.06
N ALA A 268 -33.12 7.68 -16.01
CA ALA A 268 -31.97 7.14 -15.31
C ALA A 268 -30.63 7.61 -15.92
N THR A 269 -30.55 7.68 -17.25
CA THR A 269 -29.37 8.23 -17.94
C THR A 269 -29.22 9.73 -17.66
N ALA A 270 -30.30 10.49 -17.71
CA ALA A 270 -30.30 11.92 -17.40
C ALA A 270 -29.87 12.19 -15.94
N LEU A 271 -30.41 11.45 -14.97
CA LEU A 271 -30.06 11.54 -13.56
C LEU A 271 -28.61 11.09 -13.28
N GLN A 272 -28.12 10.04 -13.94
CA GLN A 272 -26.72 9.63 -13.82
C GLN A 272 -25.78 10.72 -14.37
N ASN A 273 -26.07 11.27 -15.54
CA ASN A 273 -25.27 12.35 -16.11
C ASN A 273 -25.32 13.63 -15.24
N ALA A 274 -26.46 13.95 -14.64
CA ALA A 274 -26.60 15.06 -13.71
C ALA A 274 -25.80 14.85 -12.41
N LEU A 275 -25.79 13.63 -11.86
CA LEU A 275 -24.96 13.25 -10.70
C LEU A 275 -23.45 13.39 -11.01
N LEU A 276 -23.02 12.86 -12.15
CA LEU A 276 -21.62 12.95 -12.60
C LEU A 276 -21.19 14.42 -12.82
N ASN A 277 -22.02 15.22 -13.49
CA ASN A 277 -21.77 16.64 -13.70
C ASN A 277 -21.73 17.43 -12.38
N LYS A 278 -22.59 17.11 -11.40
CA LYS A 278 -22.55 17.72 -10.06
C LYS A 278 -21.19 17.51 -9.40
N TRP A 279 -20.65 16.29 -9.43
CA TRP A 279 -19.32 15.99 -8.88
C TRP A 279 -18.20 16.71 -9.65
N LEU A 280 -18.27 16.79 -10.99
CA LEU A 280 -17.28 17.50 -11.82
C LEU A 280 -17.28 19.02 -11.58
N LEU A 281 -18.46 19.64 -11.47
CA LEU A 281 -18.59 21.07 -11.16
C LEU A 281 -18.05 21.39 -9.76
N SER A 282 -18.24 20.48 -8.80
CA SER A 282 -17.61 20.54 -7.47
C SER A 282 -16.11 20.17 -7.46
N LYS A 283 -15.49 19.92 -8.62
CA LYS A 283 -14.08 19.49 -8.77
C LYS A 283 -13.71 18.28 -7.89
N THR A 284 -14.65 17.36 -7.71
CA THR A 284 -14.52 16.23 -6.78
C THR A 284 -13.44 15.26 -7.27
N GLN A 285 -12.48 14.92 -6.41
CA GLN A 285 -11.45 13.94 -6.77
C GLN A 285 -12.05 12.52 -6.89
N PRO A 286 -11.56 11.67 -7.82
CA PRO A 286 -12.06 10.30 -8.01
C PRO A 286 -12.10 9.47 -6.72
N GLU A 287 -11.12 9.63 -5.82
CA GLU A 287 -11.06 8.95 -4.52
C GLU A 287 -12.22 9.36 -3.59
N ILE A 288 -12.67 10.62 -3.67
CA ILE A 288 -13.82 11.10 -2.90
C ILE A 288 -15.12 10.52 -3.49
N VAL A 289 -15.21 10.39 -4.82
CA VAL A 289 -16.35 9.71 -5.47
C VAL A 289 -16.40 8.22 -5.10
N LEU A 290 -15.24 7.54 -5.05
CA LEU A 290 -15.11 6.17 -4.57
C LEU A 290 -15.70 6.01 -3.15
N LYS A 291 -15.38 6.94 -2.22
CA LYS A 291 -15.92 6.97 -0.85
C LYS A 291 -17.43 7.26 -0.82
N ARG A 292 -17.93 8.22 -1.60
CA ARG A 292 -19.38 8.49 -1.75
C ARG A 292 -20.16 7.28 -2.24
N LEU A 293 -19.58 6.53 -3.17
CA LEU A 293 -20.13 5.29 -3.72
C LEU A 293 -20.00 4.07 -2.78
N ARG A 294 -19.34 4.22 -1.62
CA ARG A 294 -19.05 3.17 -0.61
C ARG A 294 -18.15 2.03 -1.12
N LEU A 295 -17.35 2.31 -2.16
CA LEU A 295 -16.34 1.40 -2.71
C LEU A 295 -15.05 1.36 -1.84
N ASP A 296 -15.01 2.14 -0.76
CA ASP A 296 -13.90 2.33 0.17
C ASP A 296 -13.85 1.30 1.31
N LYS A 297 -14.90 0.46 1.45
CA LYS A 297 -15.07 -0.44 2.60
C LYS A 297 -14.44 -1.83 2.44
N ASN A 298 -14.35 -2.33 1.21
CA ASN A 298 -13.75 -3.64 0.94
C ASN A 298 -13.34 -3.72 -0.54
N PHE A 299 -12.03 -3.86 -0.78
CA PHE A 299 -11.45 -3.91 -2.13
C PHE A 299 -12.13 -4.95 -3.02
N MET A 300 -12.24 -6.21 -2.58
CA MET A 300 -12.80 -7.27 -3.42
C MET A 300 -14.28 -7.03 -3.76
N LYS A 301 -15.09 -6.56 -2.80
CA LYS A 301 -16.48 -6.15 -3.10
C LYS A 301 -16.53 -4.98 -4.08
N ALA A 302 -15.62 -4.00 -3.96
CA ALA A 302 -15.57 -2.87 -4.88
C ALA A 302 -15.25 -3.29 -6.33
N THR A 303 -14.52 -4.40 -6.55
CA THR A 303 -14.26 -4.92 -7.91
C THR A 303 -15.50 -5.51 -8.60
N THR A 304 -16.53 -5.91 -7.85
CA THR A 304 -17.76 -6.54 -8.37
C THR A 304 -19.05 -5.74 -8.10
N ASP A 305 -18.96 -4.60 -7.43
CA ASP A 305 -20.10 -3.72 -7.15
C ASP A 305 -20.48 -2.89 -8.39
N LEU A 306 -21.77 -2.81 -8.72
CA LEU A 306 -22.31 -2.01 -9.83
C LEU A 306 -21.89 -0.52 -9.79
N ASN A 307 -21.55 0.02 -8.61
CA ASN A 307 -21.01 1.37 -8.50
C ASN A 307 -19.65 1.54 -9.22
N ARG A 308 -18.94 0.45 -9.55
CA ARG A 308 -17.76 0.47 -10.43
C ARG A 308 -18.05 1.17 -11.76
N ASP A 309 -19.22 0.95 -12.35
CA ASP A 309 -19.57 1.55 -13.65
C ASP A 309 -19.81 3.06 -13.52
N THR A 310 -20.42 3.49 -12.42
CA THR A 310 -20.59 4.93 -12.12
C THR A 310 -19.24 5.60 -11.85
N LEU A 311 -18.33 4.96 -11.10
CA LEU A 311 -16.98 5.50 -10.87
C LEU A 311 -16.16 5.54 -12.17
N THR A 312 -16.26 4.51 -13.01
CA THR A 312 -15.52 4.42 -14.28
C THR A 312 -16.00 5.50 -15.27
N ARG A 313 -17.32 5.72 -15.38
CA ARG A 313 -17.88 6.86 -16.13
C ARG A 313 -17.43 8.20 -15.57
N TYR A 314 -17.38 8.35 -14.25
CA TYR A 314 -16.87 9.58 -13.61
C TYR A 314 -15.41 9.85 -13.99
N ILE A 315 -14.54 8.85 -13.85
CA ILE A 315 -13.11 8.93 -14.16
C ILE A 315 -12.90 9.28 -15.64
N SER A 316 -13.66 8.68 -16.56
CA SER A 316 -13.61 9.03 -17.98
C SER A 316 -13.89 10.52 -18.21
N MET A 317 -14.99 11.06 -17.67
CA MET A 317 -15.33 12.48 -17.80
C MET A 317 -14.34 13.40 -17.07
N TYR A 318 -13.77 12.95 -15.94
CA TYR A 318 -12.75 13.67 -15.19
C TYR A 318 -11.45 13.80 -16.02
N ASN A 319 -10.99 12.71 -16.63
CA ASN A 319 -9.78 12.69 -17.45
C ASN A 319 -9.91 13.57 -18.69
N THR A 320 -11.08 13.60 -19.35
CA THR A 320 -11.35 14.52 -20.48
C THR A 320 -11.14 15.99 -20.10
N ARG A 321 -11.37 16.36 -18.82
CA ARG A 321 -11.15 17.72 -18.30
C ARG A 321 -9.76 17.93 -17.69
N ASN A 322 -9.00 16.86 -17.42
CA ASN A 322 -7.70 16.88 -16.76
C ASN A 322 -6.68 16.02 -17.54
N PRO A 323 -6.38 16.35 -18.82
CA PRO A 323 -5.59 15.47 -19.69
C PRO A 323 -4.16 15.20 -19.20
N GLY A 324 -3.58 16.12 -18.42
CA GLY A 324 -2.23 15.98 -17.84
C GLY A 324 -2.14 15.16 -16.55
N SER A 325 -3.26 14.66 -16.01
CA SER A 325 -3.26 13.76 -14.84
C SER A 325 -4.47 12.83 -14.92
N GLN A 326 -4.30 11.72 -15.63
CA GLN A 326 -5.35 10.74 -15.87
C GLN A 326 -5.46 9.78 -14.69
N ALA A 327 -6.63 9.77 -14.04
CA ALA A 327 -6.95 8.75 -13.06
C ALA A 327 -7.40 7.46 -13.76
N SER A 328 -7.20 6.30 -13.13
CA SER A 328 -7.84 5.04 -13.54
C SER A 328 -8.65 4.46 -12.39
N PHE A 329 -9.53 3.49 -12.68
CA PHE A 329 -10.30 2.80 -11.64
C PHE A 329 -9.37 2.11 -10.63
N ILE A 330 -8.33 1.42 -11.12
CA ILE A 330 -7.38 0.72 -10.26
C ILE A 330 -6.42 1.67 -9.53
N GLY A 331 -5.96 2.75 -10.16
CA GLY A 331 -5.18 3.80 -9.50
C GLY A 331 -5.98 4.50 -8.39
N THR A 332 -7.28 4.76 -8.61
CA THR A 332 -8.16 5.31 -7.57
C THR A 332 -8.34 4.33 -6.39
N LEU A 333 -8.39 3.02 -6.64
CA LEU A 333 -8.36 2.00 -5.59
C LEU A 333 -7.00 1.96 -4.87
N SER A 334 -5.89 2.07 -5.59
CA SER A 334 -4.52 2.10 -5.02
C SER A 334 -4.28 3.32 -4.15
N ILE A 335 -4.79 4.51 -4.51
CA ILE A 335 -4.72 5.72 -3.67
C ILE A 335 -5.39 5.48 -2.30
N HIS A 336 -6.55 4.80 -2.28
CA HIS A 336 -7.30 4.57 -1.03
C HIS A 336 -6.82 3.36 -0.22
N TYR A 337 -6.47 2.25 -0.87
CA TYR A 337 -6.09 1.00 -0.19
C TYR A 337 -4.58 0.76 -0.08
N GLY A 338 -3.76 1.44 -0.89
CA GLY A 338 -2.33 1.19 -1.07
C GLY A 338 -2.02 0.15 -2.16
N ASP A 339 -1.08 0.46 -3.05
CA ASP A 339 -0.64 -0.44 -4.14
C ASP A 339 -0.19 -1.81 -3.64
N ASP A 340 0.51 -1.87 -2.50
CA ASP A 340 0.98 -3.13 -1.91
C ASP A 340 -0.18 -4.05 -1.48
N VAL A 341 -1.26 -3.47 -0.97
CA VAL A 341 -2.49 -4.17 -0.57
C VAL A 341 -3.28 -4.62 -1.79
N VAL A 342 -3.53 -3.70 -2.75
CA VAL A 342 -4.24 -3.96 -4.00
C VAL A 342 -3.56 -5.08 -4.79
N SER A 343 -2.24 -4.97 -5.00
CA SER A 343 -1.43 -5.96 -5.71
C SER A 343 -1.52 -7.35 -5.07
N LYS A 344 -1.39 -7.43 -3.74
CA LYS A 344 -1.47 -8.68 -2.98
C LYS A 344 -2.87 -9.28 -3.03
N ALA A 345 -3.93 -8.46 -2.95
CA ALA A 345 -5.31 -8.90 -3.07
C ALA A 345 -5.60 -9.46 -4.47
N LEU A 346 -5.23 -8.73 -5.53
CA LEU A 346 -5.40 -9.17 -6.92
C LEU A 346 -4.65 -10.47 -7.24
N VAL A 347 -3.40 -10.61 -6.79
CA VAL A 347 -2.66 -11.87 -6.96
C VAL A 347 -3.34 -13.01 -6.19
N THR A 348 -3.99 -12.75 -5.06
CA THR A 348 -4.75 -13.77 -4.31
C THR A 348 -6.04 -14.16 -5.06
N ALA A 349 -6.82 -13.17 -5.50
CA ALA A 349 -8.05 -13.38 -6.28
C ALA A 349 -7.81 -14.09 -7.62
N SER A 350 -6.59 -14.00 -8.19
CA SER A 350 -6.24 -14.70 -9.43
C SER A 350 -6.21 -16.25 -9.33
N TRP A 351 -6.28 -16.82 -8.13
CA TRP A 351 -6.38 -18.26 -7.90
C TRP A 351 -7.82 -18.74 -7.67
N GLU A 352 -8.75 -17.84 -7.35
CA GLU A 352 -10.14 -18.13 -6.98
C GLU A 352 -11.05 -18.18 -8.22
N VAL A 353 -11.81 -19.25 -8.42
CA VAL A 353 -12.60 -19.49 -9.65
C VAL A 353 -13.47 -18.28 -10.04
N ASN A 354 -14.19 -17.70 -9.08
CA ASN A 354 -15.16 -16.64 -9.32
C ASN A 354 -14.54 -15.25 -9.52
N THR A 355 -13.30 -15.01 -9.05
CA THR A 355 -12.64 -13.69 -9.14
C THR A 355 -11.42 -13.68 -10.05
N LYS A 356 -11.02 -14.82 -10.60
CA LYS A 356 -9.84 -15.00 -11.45
C LYS A 356 -9.76 -14.05 -12.65
N GLU A 357 -10.84 -13.93 -13.43
CA GLU A 357 -10.81 -13.13 -14.66
C GLU A 357 -10.85 -11.62 -14.38
N ILE A 358 -11.68 -11.15 -13.43
CA ILE A 358 -11.65 -9.74 -12.99
C ILE A 358 -10.30 -9.40 -12.34
N ALA A 359 -9.70 -10.31 -11.57
CA ALA A 359 -8.38 -10.10 -10.98
C ALA A 359 -7.28 -9.98 -12.05
N LYS A 360 -7.25 -10.86 -13.07
CA LYS A 360 -6.33 -10.74 -14.20
C LYS A 360 -6.49 -9.42 -14.95
N LEU A 361 -7.73 -8.99 -15.19
CA LEU A 361 -8.05 -7.74 -15.89
C LEU A 361 -7.52 -6.54 -15.09
N LEU A 362 -7.86 -6.45 -13.80
CA LEU A 362 -7.38 -5.37 -12.93
C LEU A 362 -5.86 -5.40 -12.73
N ARG A 363 -5.20 -6.58 -12.73
CA ARG A 363 -3.73 -6.65 -12.75
C ARG A 363 -3.14 -6.04 -14.03
N ARG A 364 -3.77 -6.23 -15.19
CA ARG A 364 -3.32 -5.59 -16.45
C ARG A 364 -3.54 -4.08 -16.41
N GLU A 365 -4.71 -3.64 -15.94
CA GLU A 365 -4.98 -2.21 -15.72
C GLU A 365 -3.92 -1.60 -14.78
N GLN A 366 -3.50 -2.30 -13.72
CA GLN A 366 -2.49 -1.81 -12.77
C GLN A 366 -1.12 -1.59 -13.41
N LEU A 367 -0.64 -2.52 -14.25
CA LEU A 367 0.66 -2.34 -14.93
C LEU A 367 0.60 -1.18 -15.95
N ILE A 368 -0.55 -1.00 -16.62
CA ILE A 368 -0.77 0.10 -17.57
C ILE A 368 -0.88 1.44 -16.82
N ASP A 369 -1.56 1.48 -15.68
CA ASP A 369 -1.70 2.67 -14.84
C ASP A 369 -0.34 3.18 -14.34
N TRP A 370 0.50 2.30 -13.80
CA TRP A 370 1.88 2.64 -13.40
C TRP A 370 2.72 3.14 -14.58
N MET A 371 2.60 2.52 -15.76
CA MET A 371 3.32 2.95 -16.97
C MET A 371 2.87 4.33 -17.49
N ASN A 372 1.55 4.58 -17.51
CA ASN A 372 0.97 5.85 -17.92
C ASN A 372 1.28 6.99 -16.93
N ASN A 373 1.51 6.66 -15.65
CA ASN A 373 1.97 7.56 -14.61
C ASN A 373 3.51 7.54 -14.44
N GLU A 374 4.22 7.15 -15.50
CA GLU A 374 5.69 7.18 -15.65
C GLU A 374 6.50 6.49 -14.54
N LYS A 375 5.92 5.50 -13.85
CA LYS A 375 6.60 4.80 -12.75
C LYS A 375 7.76 3.95 -13.27
N SER A 376 8.95 4.19 -12.74
CA SER A 376 10.09 3.30 -12.92
C SER A 376 9.84 1.95 -12.23
N VAL A 377 10.68 0.96 -12.52
CA VAL A 377 10.65 -0.33 -11.82
C VAL A 377 10.98 -0.15 -10.32
N ASP A 378 11.87 0.78 -9.98
CA ASP A 378 12.22 1.10 -8.59
C ASP A 378 11.07 1.81 -7.86
N ASP A 379 10.32 2.70 -8.53
CA ASP A 379 9.07 3.27 -7.96
C ASP A 379 8.06 2.17 -7.63
N VAL A 380 7.89 1.18 -8.52
CA VAL A 380 6.97 0.05 -8.28
C VAL A 380 7.48 -0.87 -7.16
N PHE A 381 8.80 -1.02 -6.97
CA PHE A 381 9.35 -1.73 -5.81
C PHE A 381 8.96 -1.04 -4.48
N GLU A 382 9.06 0.29 -4.42
CA GLU A 382 8.70 1.09 -3.25
C GLU A 382 7.17 1.16 -3.03
N LEU A 383 6.36 1.34 -4.08
CA LEU A 383 4.89 1.29 -4.01
C LEU A 383 4.39 -0.07 -3.49
N LEU A 384 5.07 -1.16 -3.83
CA LEU A 384 4.79 -2.50 -3.30
C LEU A 384 5.32 -2.70 -1.87
N LYS A 385 6.11 -1.77 -1.31
CA LYS A 385 6.76 -1.90 0.00
C LYS A 385 7.47 -3.24 0.15
N LEU A 386 8.28 -3.60 -0.85
CA LEU A 386 9.01 -4.87 -0.85
C LEU A 386 10.17 -4.87 0.15
N ARG A 387 10.70 -3.70 0.50
CA ARG A 387 11.71 -3.55 1.55
C ARG A 387 11.17 -3.94 2.93
N ASP A 388 9.92 -3.56 3.23
CA ASP A 388 9.24 -3.86 4.51
C ASP A 388 9.01 -5.36 4.72
N ASP A 389 8.83 -6.12 3.63
CA ASP A 389 8.75 -7.60 3.67
C ASP A 389 10.12 -8.25 4.02
N GLY A 390 11.23 -7.49 4.00
CA GLY A 390 12.58 -7.99 4.29
C GLY A 390 12.98 -9.15 3.36
N TYR A 391 13.55 -10.22 3.93
CA TYR A 391 13.88 -11.41 3.14
C TYR A 391 12.64 -12.21 2.67
N PHE A 392 11.48 -12.04 3.32
CA PHE A 392 10.23 -12.65 2.87
C PHE A 392 9.69 -12.04 1.56
N ALA A 393 10.23 -10.90 1.12
CA ALA A 393 9.98 -10.36 -0.22
C ALA A 393 10.19 -11.40 -1.33
N LEU A 394 11.14 -12.33 -1.13
CA LEU A 394 11.50 -13.38 -2.07
C LEU A 394 10.41 -14.45 -2.30
N THR A 395 9.46 -14.59 -1.37
CA THR A 395 8.27 -15.46 -1.50
C THR A 395 6.95 -14.69 -1.53
N SER A 396 6.99 -13.37 -1.34
CA SER A 396 5.82 -12.49 -1.31
C SER A 396 5.03 -12.51 -2.62
N ARG A 397 3.70 -12.43 -2.53
CA ARG A 397 2.82 -12.28 -3.70
C ARG A 397 3.12 -10.98 -4.47
N LYS A 398 3.63 -9.95 -3.77
CA LYS A 398 4.08 -8.67 -4.33
C LYS A 398 5.21 -8.86 -5.37
N LEU A 399 6.15 -9.76 -5.13
CA LEU A 399 7.25 -10.05 -6.05
C LEU A 399 6.77 -10.58 -7.41
N ARG A 400 5.64 -11.29 -7.46
CA ARG A 400 5.04 -11.70 -8.74
C ARG A 400 4.59 -10.48 -9.54
N VAL A 401 4.07 -9.45 -8.87
CA VAL A 401 3.64 -8.21 -9.52
C VAL A 401 4.84 -7.41 -10.01
N LEU A 402 5.90 -7.26 -9.20
CA LEU A 402 7.14 -6.63 -9.65
C LEU A 402 7.77 -7.36 -10.86
N LYS A 403 7.85 -8.70 -10.82
CA LYS A 403 8.38 -9.51 -11.93
C LYS A 403 7.57 -9.35 -13.22
N ASP A 404 6.25 -9.23 -13.11
CA ASP A 404 5.37 -8.98 -14.25
C ASP A 404 5.51 -7.52 -14.75
N TYR A 405 5.74 -6.54 -13.85
CA TYR A 405 6.03 -5.15 -14.22
C TYR A 405 7.38 -4.99 -14.91
N ILE A 406 8.47 -5.61 -14.41
CA ILE A 406 9.79 -5.60 -15.06
C ILE A 406 9.69 -6.08 -16.51
N LYS A 407 8.99 -7.21 -16.74
CA LYS A 407 8.78 -7.75 -18.10
C LYS A 407 7.96 -6.82 -18.99
N PHE A 408 6.95 -6.17 -18.43
CA PHE A 408 6.14 -5.20 -19.15
C PHE A 408 6.97 -3.97 -19.51
N PHE A 409 7.63 -3.37 -18.52
CA PHE A 409 8.47 -2.17 -18.65
C PHE A 409 9.58 -2.35 -19.69
N ASN A 410 10.36 -3.43 -19.60
CA ASN A 410 11.42 -3.71 -20.57
C ASN A 410 10.89 -3.89 -22.00
N ARG A 411 9.69 -4.47 -22.16
CA ARG A 411 9.07 -4.65 -23.48
C ARG A 411 8.60 -3.31 -24.07
N GLU A 412 7.89 -2.49 -23.29
CA GLU A 412 7.33 -1.22 -23.78
C GLU A 412 8.37 -0.10 -23.91
N LYS A 413 9.44 -0.11 -23.10
CA LYS A 413 10.49 0.93 -23.09
C LYS A 413 11.83 0.48 -23.70
N ALA A 414 11.92 -0.74 -24.24
CA ALA A 414 13.17 -1.39 -24.67
C ALA A 414 14.27 -1.38 -23.57
N GLY A 415 13.85 -1.50 -22.31
CA GLY A 415 14.71 -1.42 -21.12
C GLY A 415 15.41 -2.72 -20.76
N ASP A 416 16.41 -2.62 -19.86
CA ASP A 416 17.26 -3.71 -19.39
C ASP A 416 17.05 -4.05 -17.90
N GLU A 417 15.97 -3.59 -17.28
CA GLU A 417 15.74 -3.75 -15.84
C GLU A 417 15.73 -5.23 -15.43
N THR A 418 16.45 -5.56 -14.37
CA THR A 418 16.52 -6.92 -13.85
C THR A 418 16.09 -6.96 -12.40
N LEU A 419 15.58 -8.12 -11.96
CA LEU A 419 15.24 -8.31 -10.56
C LEU A 419 16.45 -8.06 -9.63
N LEU A 420 17.66 -8.38 -10.08
CA LEU A 420 18.89 -8.12 -9.34
C LEU A 420 19.14 -6.61 -9.19
N LYS A 421 19.10 -5.85 -10.29
CA LYS A 421 19.27 -4.39 -10.31
C LYS A 421 18.27 -3.70 -9.39
N THR A 422 16.97 -4.00 -9.54
CA THR A 422 15.90 -3.45 -8.69
C THR A 422 16.07 -3.83 -7.21
N PHE A 423 16.44 -5.07 -6.89
CA PHE A 423 16.67 -5.48 -5.50
C PHE A 423 17.93 -4.83 -4.91
N THR A 424 18.98 -4.65 -5.72
CA THR A 424 20.18 -3.92 -5.32
C THR A 424 19.86 -2.47 -4.98
N THR A 425 19.08 -1.76 -5.81
CA THR A 425 18.62 -0.39 -5.50
C THR A 425 17.72 -0.38 -4.26
N GLY A 426 16.61 -1.11 -4.29
CA GLY A 426 15.55 -1.05 -3.29
C GLY A 426 15.94 -1.51 -1.88
N PHE A 427 16.91 -2.42 -1.74
CA PHE A 427 17.43 -2.80 -0.41
C PHE A 427 18.56 -1.89 0.11
N GLY A 428 19.05 -0.91 -0.67
CA GLY A 428 20.07 0.05 -0.24
C GLY A 428 21.52 -0.29 -0.63
N GLY A 429 21.68 -1.01 -1.75
CA GLY A 429 22.96 -1.37 -2.36
C GLY A 429 23.40 -2.81 -2.10
N GLU A 430 24.44 -3.22 -2.82
CA GLU A 430 24.94 -4.61 -2.87
C GLU A 430 25.32 -5.17 -1.49
N SER A 431 25.84 -4.32 -0.58
CA SER A 431 26.09 -4.67 0.83
C SER A 431 24.85 -5.15 1.57
N GLU A 432 23.72 -4.45 1.43
CA GLU A 432 22.50 -4.77 2.18
C GLU A 432 21.73 -5.91 1.52
N LEU A 433 21.76 -5.97 0.17
CA LEU A 433 21.24 -7.12 -0.56
C LEU A 433 22.00 -8.40 -0.18
N ALA A 434 23.34 -8.39 -0.13
CA ALA A 434 24.13 -9.55 0.28
C ALA A 434 23.76 -10.04 1.68
N LYS A 435 23.61 -9.13 2.65
CA LYS A 435 23.13 -9.41 4.02
C LYS A 435 21.74 -10.04 4.05
N MET A 436 20.81 -9.50 3.26
CA MET A 436 19.47 -10.06 3.12
C MET A 436 19.49 -11.46 2.50
N LEU A 437 20.30 -11.68 1.45
CA LEU A 437 20.43 -12.98 0.78
C LEU A 437 21.06 -14.05 1.67
N LEU A 438 22.09 -13.72 2.48
CA LEU A 438 22.65 -14.65 3.48
C LEU A 438 21.60 -15.10 4.50
N THR A 439 20.72 -14.19 4.93
CA THR A 439 19.60 -14.51 5.82
C THR A 439 18.56 -15.38 5.11
N ALA A 440 18.21 -15.03 3.87
CA ALA A 440 17.23 -15.74 3.05
C ALA A 440 17.66 -17.18 2.69
N LYS A 441 18.96 -17.44 2.53
CA LYS A 441 19.51 -18.78 2.29
C LYS A 441 19.33 -19.72 3.48
N LYS A 442 19.14 -19.20 4.70
CA LYS A 442 18.90 -20.01 5.91
C LYS A 442 17.43 -20.42 6.08
N ASN A 443 16.54 -20.00 5.17
CA ASN A 443 15.12 -20.34 5.18
C ASN A 443 14.72 -21.10 3.90
N LEU A 444 14.24 -22.34 4.08
CA LEU A 444 13.88 -23.28 3.01
C LEU A 444 12.93 -22.69 1.95
N SER A 445 12.04 -21.77 2.32
CA SER A 445 11.08 -21.17 1.38
C SER A 445 11.71 -20.14 0.44
N THR A 446 12.79 -19.48 0.88
CA THR A 446 13.48 -18.39 0.14
C THR A 446 14.82 -18.83 -0.45
N GLU A 447 15.42 -19.91 0.06
CA GLU A 447 16.76 -20.40 -0.28
C GLU A 447 17.06 -20.46 -1.77
N LYS A 448 16.16 -21.07 -2.58
CA LYS A 448 16.37 -21.26 -4.02
C LYS A 448 16.50 -19.93 -4.76
N LEU A 449 15.63 -18.96 -4.46
CA LEU A 449 15.69 -17.65 -5.11
C LEU A 449 16.84 -16.80 -4.54
N ALA A 450 17.12 -16.91 -3.24
CA ALA A 450 18.23 -16.22 -2.60
C ALA A 450 19.58 -16.66 -3.19
N THR A 451 19.78 -17.97 -3.35
CA THR A 451 20.96 -18.55 -4.01
C THR A 451 21.05 -18.08 -5.47
N SER A 452 19.94 -18.10 -6.21
CA SER A 452 19.92 -17.61 -7.60
C SER A 452 20.30 -16.13 -7.73
N LEU A 453 19.87 -15.27 -6.80
CA LEU A 453 20.23 -13.85 -6.79
C LEU A 453 21.68 -13.64 -6.34
N GLN A 454 22.18 -14.42 -5.38
CA GLN A 454 23.57 -14.36 -4.95
C GLN A 454 24.52 -14.80 -6.07
N THR A 455 24.19 -15.86 -6.82
CA THR A 455 24.95 -16.27 -8.01
C THR A 455 24.95 -15.18 -9.07
N ALA A 456 23.78 -14.57 -9.37
CA ALA A 456 23.70 -13.49 -10.34
C ALA A 456 24.55 -12.27 -9.93
N LEU A 457 24.58 -11.91 -8.64
CA LEU A 457 25.44 -10.86 -8.09
C LEU A 457 26.93 -11.19 -8.27
N PHE A 458 27.34 -12.43 -8.03
CA PHE A 458 28.71 -12.88 -8.28
C PHE A 458 29.08 -12.87 -9.76
N ASP A 459 28.16 -13.29 -10.65
CA ASP A 459 28.38 -13.26 -12.10
C ASP A 459 28.46 -11.82 -12.64
N GLU A 460 27.70 -10.87 -12.09
CA GLU A 460 27.84 -9.44 -12.41
C GLU A 460 29.22 -8.90 -12.03
N TRP A 461 29.71 -9.21 -10.82
CA TRP A 461 31.05 -8.82 -10.37
C TRP A 461 32.17 -9.47 -11.21
N LEU A 462 32.02 -10.74 -11.59
CA LEU A 462 32.99 -11.46 -12.43
C LEU A 462 33.00 -10.92 -13.87
N THR A 463 31.83 -10.62 -14.44
CA THR A 463 31.68 -10.00 -15.77
C THR A 463 32.30 -8.61 -15.79
N SER A 464 32.12 -7.87 -14.69
CA SER A 464 32.75 -6.57 -14.43
C SER A 464 34.24 -6.66 -14.05
N LYS A 465 34.83 -7.86 -14.06
CA LYS A 465 36.24 -8.15 -13.72
C LYS A 465 36.68 -7.62 -12.35
N LEU A 466 35.78 -7.60 -11.37
CA LEU A 466 36.07 -7.06 -10.05
C LEU A 466 37.01 -8.00 -9.28
N GLN A 467 38.20 -7.47 -8.93
CA GLN A 467 39.09 -8.10 -7.97
C GLN A 467 38.43 -8.22 -6.59
N PRO A 468 38.75 -9.23 -5.77
CA PRO A 468 38.20 -9.37 -4.42
C PRO A 468 38.33 -8.13 -3.53
N GLU A 469 39.39 -7.33 -3.66
CA GLU A 469 39.55 -6.07 -2.92
C GLU A 469 38.52 -4.99 -3.33
N ASN A 470 38.02 -5.03 -4.57
CA ASN A 470 36.93 -4.16 -5.02
C ASN A 470 35.58 -4.65 -4.48
N VAL A 471 35.37 -5.97 -4.42
CA VAL A 471 34.18 -6.57 -3.82
C VAL A 471 34.12 -6.33 -2.30
N LEU A 472 35.27 -6.32 -1.62
CA LEU A 472 35.38 -5.90 -0.21
C LEU A 472 34.82 -4.48 -0.01
N LYS A 473 35.17 -3.53 -0.87
CA LYS A 473 34.66 -2.14 -0.82
C LYS A 473 33.15 -2.07 -1.14
N LYS A 474 32.69 -2.80 -2.14
CA LYS A 474 31.26 -2.95 -2.52
C LYS A 474 30.40 -3.48 -1.37
N LEU A 475 30.93 -4.44 -0.62
CA LEU A 475 30.30 -5.03 0.58
C LEU A 475 30.44 -4.16 1.85
N LYS A 476 30.99 -2.94 1.74
CA LYS A 476 31.29 -2.00 2.84
C LYS A 476 32.21 -2.57 3.93
N LEU A 477 33.02 -3.59 3.58
CA LEU A 477 33.99 -4.25 4.48
C LEU A 477 35.33 -3.49 4.58
N ASN A 478 35.37 -2.21 4.18
CA ASN A 478 36.52 -1.30 4.17
C ASN A 478 36.55 -0.32 5.37
N GLY A 479 35.73 -0.56 6.40
CA GLY A 479 35.65 0.28 7.60
C GLY A 479 36.89 0.19 8.51
N GLY A 480 37.50 1.34 8.83
CA GLY A 480 38.81 1.43 9.49
C GLY A 480 38.93 1.02 10.98
N ARG A 481 38.01 0.24 11.54
CA ARG A 481 38.02 -0.16 12.97
C ARG A 481 38.36 -1.62 13.26
N GLY A 482 38.40 -2.47 12.25
CA GLY A 482 38.59 -3.92 12.44
C GLY A 482 37.29 -4.70 12.67
N ASP A 483 36.15 -4.02 12.68
CA ASP A 483 34.81 -4.59 12.88
C ASP A 483 34.36 -5.51 11.71
N PHE A 484 35.14 -5.59 10.62
CA PHE A 484 34.84 -6.43 9.46
C PHE A 484 34.62 -7.89 9.81
N LEU A 485 35.33 -8.44 10.82
CA LEU A 485 35.14 -9.84 11.26
C LEU A 485 33.76 -10.13 11.85
N SER A 486 33.06 -9.10 12.32
CA SER A 486 31.70 -9.21 12.86
C SER A 486 30.61 -8.99 11.81
N ASP A 487 30.97 -8.55 10.59
CA ASP A 487 30.01 -8.34 9.50
C ASP A 487 29.85 -9.62 8.68
N GLN A 488 28.60 -10.12 8.61
CA GLN A 488 28.24 -11.32 7.84
C GLN A 488 28.64 -11.25 6.35
N ASN A 489 28.85 -10.06 5.78
CA ASN A 489 29.36 -9.93 4.41
C ASN A 489 30.75 -10.55 4.20
N VAL A 490 31.52 -10.84 5.25
CA VAL A 490 32.76 -11.64 5.12
C VAL A 490 32.49 -13.04 4.57
N GLU A 491 31.32 -13.64 4.86
CA GLU A 491 30.89 -14.92 4.27
C GLU A 491 30.65 -14.77 2.75
N THR A 492 30.01 -13.68 2.34
CA THR A 492 29.81 -13.34 0.91
C THR A 492 31.15 -13.09 0.20
N LEU A 493 32.08 -12.36 0.82
CA LEU A 493 33.42 -12.11 0.28
C LEU A 493 34.24 -13.40 0.15
N ALA A 494 34.22 -14.27 1.16
CA ALA A 494 34.91 -15.57 1.13
C ALA A 494 34.36 -16.49 0.02
N THR A 495 33.03 -16.49 -0.15
CA THR A 495 32.35 -17.24 -1.22
C THR A 495 32.76 -16.68 -2.60
N TYR A 496 32.77 -15.36 -2.76
CA TYR A 496 33.22 -14.71 -3.99
C TYR A 496 34.68 -15.07 -4.33
N ILE A 497 35.59 -15.00 -3.35
CA ILE A 497 37.01 -15.35 -3.53
C ILE A 497 37.16 -16.79 -4.02
N SER A 498 36.39 -17.74 -3.47
CA SER A 498 36.40 -19.14 -3.91
C SER A 498 36.02 -19.28 -5.39
N ILE A 499 34.97 -18.58 -5.84
CA ILE A 499 34.51 -18.60 -7.24
C ILE A 499 35.50 -17.87 -8.16
N TYR A 500 36.03 -16.73 -7.71
CA TYR A 500 37.04 -15.94 -8.41
C TYR A 500 38.31 -16.77 -8.68
N ASN A 501 38.83 -17.46 -7.67
CA ASN A 501 40.00 -18.33 -7.77
C ASN A 501 39.79 -19.56 -8.66
N ALA A 502 38.54 -20.04 -8.76
CA ALA A 502 38.18 -21.14 -9.65
C ALA A 502 38.14 -20.71 -11.13
N ARG A 503 37.72 -19.47 -11.41
CA ARG A 503 37.75 -18.88 -12.77
C ARG A 503 39.11 -18.29 -13.15
N ASN A 504 39.96 -17.93 -12.17
CA ASN A 504 41.27 -17.30 -12.37
C ASN A 504 42.37 -18.14 -11.67
N PRO A 505 42.73 -19.33 -12.19
CA PRO A 505 43.63 -20.26 -11.51
C PRO A 505 45.06 -19.71 -11.33
N ASP A 506 45.50 -18.81 -12.21
CA ASP A 506 46.85 -18.23 -12.21
C ASP A 506 47.01 -17.01 -11.29
N ILE A 507 45.90 -16.37 -10.90
CA ILE A 507 45.86 -15.14 -10.08
C ILE A 507 44.95 -15.37 -8.86
N ARG A 508 45.36 -16.32 -8.01
CA ARG A 508 44.61 -16.68 -6.80
C ARG A 508 44.93 -15.73 -5.64
N THR A 509 43.94 -15.50 -4.79
CA THR A 509 44.11 -14.81 -3.51
C THR A 509 43.25 -15.47 -2.43
N SER A 510 43.63 -15.35 -1.16
CA SER A 510 42.82 -15.77 -0.02
C SER A 510 42.08 -14.60 0.64
N LEU A 511 41.13 -14.91 1.51
CA LEU A 511 40.46 -13.90 2.35
C LEU A 511 41.48 -13.12 3.19
N ILE A 512 42.49 -13.79 3.76
CA ILE A 512 43.51 -13.13 4.57
C ILE A 512 44.42 -12.20 3.74
N GLU A 513 44.80 -12.60 2.52
CA GLU A 513 45.59 -11.76 1.61
C GLU A 513 44.78 -10.55 1.11
N THR A 514 43.49 -10.75 0.80
CA THR A 514 42.58 -9.64 0.41
C THR A 514 42.43 -8.62 1.55
N LEU A 515 42.26 -9.09 2.79
CA LEU A 515 42.19 -8.22 3.97
C LEU A 515 43.53 -7.50 4.22
N SER A 516 44.65 -8.20 4.08
CA SER A 516 45.99 -7.64 4.34
C SER A 516 46.44 -6.66 3.27
N ALA A 517 46.07 -6.88 2.00
CA ALA A 517 46.27 -5.92 0.92
C ALA A 517 45.49 -4.61 1.16
N HIS A 518 44.26 -4.71 1.69
CA HIS A 518 43.42 -3.54 1.93
C HIS A 518 43.79 -2.75 3.20
N TYR A 519 43.99 -3.45 4.32
CA TYR A 519 44.19 -2.83 5.64
C TYR A 519 45.65 -2.73 6.09
N GLY A 520 46.55 -3.50 5.47
CA GLY A 520 47.89 -3.74 5.96
C GLY A 520 47.95 -4.84 7.03
N ASP A 521 48.94 -5.72 6.89
CA ASP A 521 49.25 -6.84 7.80
C ASP A 521 49.25 -6.45 9.29
N ASP A 522 49.75 -5.25 9.62
CA ASP A 522 49.87 -4.80 11.02
C ASP A 522 48.54 -4.44 11.67
N VAL A 523 47.57 -3.98 10.87
CA VAL A 523 46.19 -3.73 11.30
C VAL A 523 45.44 -5.06 11.40
N VAL A 524 45.54 -5.92 10.38
CA VAL A 524 44.89 -7.24 10.35
C VAL A 524 45.36 -8.11 11.51
N ALA A 525 46.67 -8.24 11.72
CA ALA A 525 47.26 -9.01 12.81
C ALA A 525 46.77 -8.56 14.19
N LYS A 526 46.68 -7.25 14.42
CA LYS A 526 46.17 -6.66 15.66
C LYS A 526 44.68 -6.96 15.85
N THR A 527 43.88 -6.77 14.80
CA THR A 527 42.43 -7.03 14.81
C THR A 527 42.13 -8.50 15.13
N LEU A 528 42.85 -9.43 14.49
CA LEU A 528 42.67 -10.87 14.73
C LEU A 528 42.97 -11.28 16.17
N VAL A 529 44.00 -10.71 16.80
CA VAL A 529 44.27 -10.96 18.22
C VAL A 529 43.14 -10.43 19.12
N ILE A 530 42.54 -9.30 18.80
CA ILE A 530 41.40 -8.74 19.57
C ILE A 530 40.15 -9.61 19.39
N ALA A 531 39.82 -9.98 18.16
CA ALA A 531 38.64 -10.79 17.81
C ALA A 531 38.66 -12.19 18.43
N LYS A 532 39.83 -12.73 18.78
CA LYS A 532 39.93 -13.99 19.55
C LYS A 532 39.40 -13.91 20.98
N TYR A 533 39.16 -12.72 21.52
CA TYR A 533 38.53 -12.54 22.84
C TYR A 533 37.01 -12.43 22.79
N ASP A 534 36.42 -12.24 21.60
CA ASP A 534 34.97 -12.23 21.41
C ASP A 534 34.46 -13.62 20.97
N ARG A 535 33.33 -14.07 21.53
CA ARG A 535 32.82 -15.42 21.32
C ARG A 535 32.32 -15.66 19.88
N ALA A 536 31.76 -14.65 19.23
CA ALA A 536 31.20 -14.78 17.89
C ALA A 536 32.30 -14.77 16.81
N THR A 537 33.40 -14.07 17.05
CA THR A 537 34.50 -13.93 16.07
C THR A 537 35.72 -14.82 16.34
N ASN A 538 35.80 -15.52 17.48
CA ASN A 538 36.97 -16.32 17.88
C ASN A 538 37.41 -17.36 16.83
N GLU A 539 36.50 -18.17 16.31
CA GLU A 539 36.82 -19.27 15.38
C GLU A 539 37.39 -18.72 14.07
N LEU A 540 36.68 -17.77 13.46
CA LEU A 540 37.10 -17.09 12.23
C LEU A 540 38.43 -16.35 12.42
N ALA A 541 38.60 -15.65 13.54
CA ALA A 541 39.84 -14.93 13.87
C ALA A 541 41.03 -15.88 14.10
N THR A 542 40.80 -17.05 14.71
CA THR A 542 41.82 -18.08 14.91
C THR A 542 42.23 -18.73 13.58
N MET A 543 41.27 -19.02 12.70
CA MET A 543 41.54 -19.54 11.36
C MET A 543 42.34 -18.52 10.53
N LEU A 544 41.89 -17.26 10.46
CA LEU A 544 42.54 -16.20 9.71
C LEU A 544 43.93 -15.84 10.26
N GLN A 545 44.13 -15.86 11.59
CA GLN A 545 45.47 -15.71 12.18
C GLN A 545 46.39 -16.86 11.77
N THR A 546 45.89 -18.09 11.73
CA THR A 546 46.66 -19.25 11.29
C THR A 546 47.06 -19.12 9.83
N GLN A 547 46.13 -18.69 8.95
CA GLN A 547 46.42 -18.43 7.54
C GLN A 547 47.46 -17.31 7.37
N LEU A 548 47.35 -16.19 8.10
CA LEU A 548 48.29 -15.07 8.04
C LEU A 548 49.74 -15.52 8.32
N LEU A 549 49.92 -16.26 9.42
CA LEU A 549 51.23 -16.79 9.83
C LEU A 549 51.79 -17.80 8.82
N GLN A 550 50.91 -18.64 8.23
CA GLN A 550 51.30 -19.56 7.16
C GLN A 550 51.69 -18.82 5.88
N THR A 551 51.01 -17.73 5.51
CA THR A 551 51.36 -16.91 4.34
C THR A 551 52.76 -16.32 4.52
N TRP A 552 53.05 -15.64 5.64
CA TRP A 552 54.41 -15.13 5.89
C TRP A 552 55.48 -16.22 5.88
N SER A 553 55.19 -17.41 6.45
CA SER A 553 56.13 -18.53 6.44
C SER A 553 56.36 -19.10 5.04
N LYS A 554 55.32 -19.20 4.19
CA LYS A 554 55.43 -19.65 2.80
C LYS A 554 56.17 -18.64 1.92
N SER A 555 55.99 -17.35 2.19
CA SER A 555 56.74 -16.25 1.55
C SER A 555 58.16 -16.06 2.11
N GLY A 556 58.67 -16.99 2.93
CA GLY A 556 60.04 -16.98 3.42
C GLY A 556 60.42 -15.81 4.34
N LYS A 557 59.45 -15.15 4.99
CA LYS A 557 59.72 -13.98 5.84
C LYS A 557 60.57 -14.36 7.06
N SER A 558 61.64 -13.62 7.31
CA SER A 558 62.39 -13.71 8.57
C SER A 558 61.57 -13.17 9.75
N ALA A 559 62.02 -13.44 10.98
CA ALA A 559 61.37 -12.86 12.16
C ALA A 559 61.52 -11.33 12.22
N GLU A 560 62.66 -10.81 11.76
CA GLU A 560 62.94 -9.39 11.56
C GLU A 560 62.05 -8.75 10.47
N ASP A 561 61.76 -9.47 9.37
CA ASP A 561 60.76 -9.02 8.39
C ASP A 561 59.38 -8.91 9.02
N VAL A 562 58.93 -9.93 9.78
CA VAL A 562 57.61 -9.90 10.43
C VAL A 562 57.53 -8.82 11.50
N PHE A 563 58.61 -8.51 12.23
CA PHE A 563 58.66 -7.34 13.11
C PHE A 563 58.40 -6.03 12.35
N THR A 564 59.00 -5.91 11.16
CA THR A 564 58.91 -4.71 10.30
C THR A 564 57.53 -4.61 9.63
N ILE A 565 57.01 -5.71 9.10
CA ILE A 565 55.66 -5.86 8.53
C ILE A 565 54.60 -5.46 9.56
N LEU A 566 54.75 -5.93 10.81
CA LEU A 566 53.89 -5.58 11.92
C LEU A 566 54.08 -4.12 12.40
N LYS A 567 55.05 -3.36 11.89
CA LYS A 567 55.33 -1.96 12.29
C LYS A 567 55.36 -1.80 13.82
N ILE A 568 56.09 -2.68 14.50
CA ILE A 568 56.12 -2.71 15.98
C ILE A 568 56.81 -1.46 16.50
N GLY A 569 56.10 -0.70 17.35
CA GLY A 569 56.56 0.57 17.90
C GLY A 569 56.47 0.64 19.42
N PRO A 570 56.89 1.78 20.03
CA PRO A 570 56.85 1.97 21.47
C PRO A 570 55.46 1.71 22.09
N ASN A 571 54.40 2.07 21.36
CA ASN A 571 53.02 1.93 21.84
C ASN A 571 52.61 0.48 22.08
N ASP A 572 53.21 -0.49 21.39
CA ASP A 572 52.88 -1.92 21.54
C ASP A 572 53.41 -2.52 22.85
N PHE A 573 54.26 -1.79 23.58
CA PHE A 573 54.78 -2.15 24.90
C PHE A 573 53.99 -1.49 26.05
N LEU A 574 52.99 -0.67 25.73
CA LEU A 574 52.05 -0.13 26.71
C LEU A 574 51.06 -1.22 27.19
N PRO A 575 50.53 -1.12 28.41
CA PRO A 575 49.49 -2.02 28.89
C PRO A 575 48.31 -2.13 27.92
N MET A 576 47.80 -3.35 27.75
CA MET A 576 46.71 -3.70 26.82
C MET A 576 46.96 -3.44 25.32
N LYS A 577 48.17 -3.05 24.89
CA LYS A 577 48.53 -2.79 23.47
C LYS A 577 49.45 -3.84 22.84
N GLY A 578 49.76 -4.92 23.56
CA GLY A 578 50.71 -5.96 23.13
C GLY A 578 50.28 -6.88 21.98
N GLN A 579 49.21 -6.59 21.24
CA GLN A 579 48.66 -7.51 20.24
C GLN A 579 49.68 -7.85 19.13
N LYS A 580 50.41 -6.85 18.61
CA LYS A 580 51.44 -7.07 17.60
C LYS A 580 52.59 -7.94 18.13
N LEU A 581 52.99 -7.75 19.39
CA LEU A 581 54.00 -8.60 20.05
C LEU A 581 53.52 -10.04 20.24
N GLN A 582 52.23 -10.26 20.53
CA GLN A 582 51.65 -11.61 20.59
C GLN A 582 51.66 -12.30 19.21
N THR A 583 51.36 -11.58 18.13
CA THR A 583 51.44 -12.13 16.77
C THR A 583 52.89 -12.46 16.38
N LEU A 584 53.86 -11.58 16.66
CA LEU A 584 55.28 -11.87 16.43
C LEU A 584 55.76 -13.10 17.22
N TYR A 585 55.37 -13.21 18.50
CA TYR A 585 55.67 -14.39 19.32
C TYR A 585 55.05 -15.68 18.75
N SER A 586 53.84 -15.58 18.17
CA SER A 586 53.16 -16.70 17.53
C SER A 586 53.85 -17.11 16.22
N TYR A 587 54.30 -16.14 15.43
CA TYR A 587 55.12 -16.38 14.24
C TYR A 587 56.44 -17.05 14.59
N LEU A 588 57.14 -16.57 15.64
CA LEU A 588 58.40 -17.14 16.10
C LEU A 588 58.32 -18.61 16.48
N LYS A 589 57.17 -19.10 16.98
CA LYS A 589 56.98 -20.54 17.22
C LYS A 589 57.04 -21.35 15.93
N ILE A 590 56.37 -20.87 14.88
CA ILE A 590 56.33 -21.51 13.55
C ILE A 590 57.72 -21.41 12.90
N TYR A 591 58.31 -20.21 12.89
CA TYR A 591 59.63 -19.96 12.33
C TYR A 591 60.70 -20.86 12.98
N ASN A 592 60.74 -20.95 14.32
CA ASN A 592 61.74 -21.76 15.04
C ASN A 592 61.49 -23.27 14.94
N ALA A 593 60.26 -23.71 14.66
CA ALA A 593 59.95 -25.11 14.36
C ALA A 593 60.45 -25.48 12.95
N ASN A 594 60.28 -24.59 11.98
CA ASN A 594 60.72 -24.78 10.60
C ASN A 594 62.24 -24.57 10.42
N ASN A 595 62.88 -23.76 11.27
CA ASN A 595 64.31 -23.40 11.19
C ASN A 595 65.05 -23.79 12.49
N PRO A 596 65.19 -25.09 12.81
CA PRO A 596 65.75 -25.53 14.09
C PRO A 596 67.22 -25.15 14.31
N GLN A 597 67.96 -24.84 13.24
CA GLN A 597 69.37 -24.43 13.26
C GLN A 597 69.58 -22.90 13.35
N ASP A 598 68.56 -22.08 13.06
CA ASP A 598 68.62 -20.61 13.16
C ASP A 598 67.50 -20.07 14.07
N LYS A 599 67.43 -20.61 15.30
CA LYS A 599 66.39 -20.24 16.27
C LYS A 599 66.54 -18.79 16.73
N ARG A 600 65.51 -17.99 16.47
CA ARG A 600 65.42 -16.57 16.87
C ARG A 600 64.68 -16.44 18.20
N SER A 601 65.23 -15.68 19.14
CA SER A 601 64.54 -15.34 20.38
C SER A 601 63.73 -14.05 20.23
N MET A 602 62.59 -13.96 20.93
CA MET A 602 61.74 -12.76 20.93
C MET A 602 62.52 -11.50 21.35
N PHE A 603 63.48 -11.63 22.28
CA PHE A 603 64.37 -10.53 22.64
C PHE A 603 65.29 -10.12 21.50
N MET A 604 65.94 -11.08 20.82
CA MET A 604 66.86 -10.80 19.72
C MET A 604 66.18 -10.04 18.59
N VAL A 605 65.01 -10.50 18.14
CA VAL A 605 64.27 -9.90 17.02
C VAL A 605 63.83 -8.48 17.34
N VAL A 606 63.23 -8.26 18.52
CA VAL A 606 62.78 -6.92 18.94
C VAL A 606 63.97 -5.97 19.16
N ARG A 607 65.08 -6.47 19.71
CA ARG A 607 66.33 -5.71 19.85
C ARG A 607 66.89 -5.31 18.48
N ASN A 608 66.96 -6.25 17.52
CA ASN A 608 67.42 -6.01 16.17
C ASN A 608 66.51 -4.99 15.44
N GLY A 609 65.20 -5.19 15.51
CA GLY A 609 64.19 -4.32 14.87
C GLY A 609 64.14 -2.88 15.38
N PHE A 610 64.58 -2.62 16.62
CA PHE A 610 64.79 -1.26 17.12
C PHE A 610 66.18 -0.68 16.84
N GLY A 611 67.05 -1.35 16.07
CA GLY A 611 68.41 -0.88 15.77
C GLY A 611 69.44 -1.22 16.86
N GLY A 612 69.28 -2.38 17.51
CA GLY A 612 70.19 -2.89 18.52
C GLY A 612 69.95 -2.34 19.93
N ASP A 613 70.92 -2.60 20.81
CA ASP A 613 70.87 -2.30 22.24
C ASP A 613 70.49 -0.84 22.55
N GLY A 614 71.06 0.13 21.82
CA GLY A 614 70.80 1.55 22.01
C GLY A 614 69.40 1.99 21.64
N GLY A 615 68.90 1.52 20.48
CA GLY A 615 67.55 1.83 20.03
C GLY A 615 66.48 1.15 20.88
N LEU A 616 66.71 -0.10 21.30
CA LEU A 616 65.85 -0.77 22.29
C LEU A 616 65.82 -0.01 23.62
N ALA A 617 66.98 0.45 24.12
CA ALA A 617 67.05 1.24 25.35
C ALA A 617 66.29 2.57 25.24
N ARG A 618 66.36 3.26 24.09
CA ARG A 618 65.57 4.47 23.82
C ARG A 618 64.07 4.19 23.72
N MET A 619 63.67 3.12 23.03
CA MET A 619 62.27 2.69 22.94
C MET A 619 61.70 2.46 24.33
N VAL A 620 62.34 1.61 25.15
CA VAL A 620 61.89 1.37 26.52
C VAL A 620 61.95 2.65 27.37
N GLY A 621 62.99 3.47 27.18
CA GLY A 621 63.13 4.76 27.84
C GLY A 621 61.96 5.71 27.56
N LYS A 622 61.47 5.74 26.31
CA LYS A 622 60.28 6.48 25.87
C LYS A 622 59.01 5.91 26.51
N VAL A 623 58.78 4.59 26.43
CA VAL A 623 57.58 3.95 27.01
C VAL A 623 57.50 4.18 28.52
N LEU A 624 58.62 4.07 29.24
CA LEU A 624 58.69 4.35 30.68
C LEU A 624 58.48 5.84 31.04
N ALA A 625 58.66 6.77 30.10
CA ALA A 625 58.39 8.18 30.30
C ALA A 625 56.96 8.58 29.95
N THR A 626 56.30 7.86 29.04
CA THR A 626 54.93 8.17 28.57
C THR A 626 53.83 7.33 29.18
N SER A 627 54.15 6.17 29.78
CA SER A 627 53.13 5.25 30.31
C SER A 627 52.62 5.69 31.68
N GLN A 628 51.32 5.97 31.78
CA GLN A 628 50.64 6.27 33.05
C GLN A 628 50.55 5.06 34.00
N GLN A 629 50.50 3.86 33.43
CA GLN A 629 50.49 2.58 34.15
C GLN A 629 51.83 1.87 34.00
N LYS A 630 52.15 0.92 34.89
CA LYS A 630 53.40 0.15 34.85
C LYS A 630 53.49 -0.69 33.56
N PRO A 631 54.41 -0.41 32.61
CA PRO A 631 54.48 -1.12 31.34
C PRO A 631 55.36 -2.39 31.49
N GLU A 632 54.76 -3.47 32.01
CA GLU A 632 55.50 -4.72 32.32
C GLU A 632 56.28 -5.27 31.13
N ALA A 633 55.73 -5.18 29.91
CA ALA A 633 56.45 -5.57 28.70
C ALA A 633 57.76 -4.79 28.56
N ALA A 634 57.70 -3.45 28.54
CA ALA A 634 58.89 -2.60 28.44
C ALA A 634 59.90 -2.85 29.58
N LEU A 635 59.42 -3.03 30.82
CA LEU A 635 60.26 -3.34 31.97
C LEU A 635 60.99 -4.68 31.82
N ASN A 636 60.33 -5.71 31.28
CA ASN A 636 60.96 -7.00 31.01
C ASN A 636 62.06 -6.88 29.94
N TYR A 637 61.84 -6.12 28.86
CA TYR A 637 62.89 -5.85 27.87
C TYR A 637 64.07 -5.04 28.44
N GLN A 638 63.81 -4.06 29.33
CA GLN A 638 64.89 -3.35 30.04
C GLN A 638 65.67 -4.26 30.97
N LYS A 639 64.98 -5.13 31.74
CA LYS A 639 65.63 -6.09 32.64
C LYS A 639 66.55 -7.02 31.85
N GLU A 640 66.09 -7.53 30.72
CA GLU A 640 66.87 -8.44 29.88
C GLU A 640 68.04 -7.75 29.16
N LEU A 641 67.85 -6.52 28.68
CA LEU A 641 68.94 -5.71 28.14
C LEU A 641 70.02 -5.43 29.20
N PHE A 642 69.61 -5.08 30.43
CA PHE A 642 70.52 -4.85 31.55
C PHE A 642 71.19 -6.15 32.04
N ASN A 643 70.52 -7.31 31.95
CA ASN A 643 71.14 -8.62 32.19
C ASN A 643 72.33 -8.82 31.23
N GLN A 644 72.11 -8.61 29.93
CA GLN A 644 73.13 -8.84 28.90
C GLN A 644 74.28 -7.84 28.98
N TRP A 645 74.02 -6.57 29.29
CA TRP A 645 75.08 -5.59 29.56
C TRP A 645 75.92 -5.98 30.79
N PHE A 646 75.30 -6.39 31.89
CA PHE A 646 76.04 -6.80 33.08
C PHE A 646 76.82 -8.09 32.85
N ASN A 647 76.23 -9.10 32.20
CA ASN A 647 76.90 -10.38 31.90
C ASN A 647 78.10 -10.22 30.93
N ARG A 648 78.15 -9.12 30.17
CA ARG A 648 79.27 -8.74 29.29
C ARG A 648 80.24 -7.74 29.96
N ASN A 649 80.17 -7.60 31.28
CA ASN A 649 80.97 -6.68 32.10
C ASN A 649 80.96 -5.22 31.60
N ILE A 650 79.81 -4.75 31.09
CA ILE A 650 79.68 -3.38 30.60
C ILE A 650 79.44 -2.41 31.76
N GLU A 651 80.44 -1.60 32.08
CA GLU A 651 80.33 -0.51 33.06
C GLU A 651 79.28 0.54 32.65
N PRO A 652 78.50 1.13 33.60
CA PRO A 652 77.45 2.08 33.26
C PRO A 652 77.92 3.34 32.53
N SER A 653 79.17 3.79 32.73
CA SER A 653 79.76 4.92 31.99
C SER A 653 79.92 4.60 30.50
N SER A 654 80.23 3.36 30.15
CA SER A 654 80.52 2.93 28.78
C SER A 654 79.27 2.83 27.90
N ILE A 655 78.06 2.81 28.49
CA ILE A 655 76.78 2.74 27.78
C ILE A 655 76.57 3.95 26.84
N TYR A 656 77.02 5.14 27.25
CA TYR A 656 76.88 6.37 26.47
C TYR A 656 77.52 6.23 25.08
N THR A 657 78.78 5.86 25.02
CA THR A 657 79.55 5.75 23.77
C THR A 657 79.31 4.41 23.06
N ARG A 658 79.19 3.29 23.79
CA ARG A 658 79.16 1.94 23.20
C ARG A 658 77.81 1.55 22.59
N PHE A 659 76.69 2.08 23.11
CA PHE A 659 75.35 1.70 22.66
C PHE A 659 74.45 2.89 22.35
N LEU A 660 74.55 3.99 23.10
CA LEU A 660 73.73 5.17 22.84
C LEU A 660 74.34 6.07 21.74
N ASN A 661 75.61 5.88 21.39
CA ASN A 661 76.35 6.69 20.41
C ASN A 661 76.31 8.20 20.74
N VAL A 662 76.43 8.54 22.03
CA VAL A 662 76.52 9.94 22.49
C VAL A 662 77.69 10.10 23.46
N GLU A 663 78.26 11.30 23.53
CA GLU A 663 79.14 11.66 24.63
C GLU A 663 78.37 11.92 25.92
N LYS A 664 78.94 11.53 27.07
CA LYS A 664 78.29 11.66 28.39
C LYS A 664 77.93 13.12 28.74
N ALA A 665 78.75 14.09 28.33
CA ALA A 665 78.49 15.51 28.56
C ALA A 665 77.25 15.98 27.77
N SER A 666 77.29 15.72 26.46
CA SER A 666 76.26 16.07 25.45
C SER A 666 74.98 15.23 25.53
N ALA A 667 74.93 14.20 26.38
CA ALA A 667 73.80 13.29 26.49
C ALA A 667 72.50 13.99 26.92
N GLY A 668 71.39 13.70 26.22
CA GLY A 668 70.06 14.18 26.56
C GLY A 668 69.48 13.58 27.85
N GLY A 669 68.31 14.09 28.26
CA GLY A 669 67.61 13.61 29.45
C GLY A 669 67.22 12.12 29.37
N MET A 670 66.88 11.62 28.18
CA MET A 670 66.54 10.21 27.96
C MET A 670 67.75 9.29 28.16
N GLU A 671 68.88 9.60 27.53
CA GLU A 671 70.15 8.88 27.66
C GLU A 671 70.64 8.88 29.11
N LYS A 672 70.63 10.05 29.78
CA LYS A 672 70.96 10.18 31.20
C LYS A 672 70.04 9.32 32.08
N ALA A 673 68.73 9.27 31.80
CA ALA A 673 67.79 8.41 32.53
C ALA A 673 67.97 6.90 32.28
N ILE A 674 68.32 6.49 31.05
CA ILE A 674 68.68 5.10 30.71
C ILE A 674 69.90 4.67 31.53
N VAL A 675 70.99 5.45 31.49
CA VAL A 675 72.22 5.12 32.21
C VAL A 675 72.03 5.18 33.72
N ALA A 676 71.24 6.11 34.25
CA ALA A 676 70.90 6.15 35.67
C ALA A 676 70.13 4.90 36.14
N ARG A 677 69.18 4.39 35.33
CA ARG A 677 68.47 3.13 35.59
C ARG A 677 69.43 1.94 35.57
N TYR A 678 70.32 1.85 34.56
CA TYR A 678 71.31 0.78 34.49
C TYR A 678 72.32 0.85 35.65
N LYS A 679 72.81 2.04 36.04
CA LYS A 679 73.72 2.22 37.19
C LYS A 679 73.12 1.72 38.50
N ARG A 680 71.82 1.93 38.73
CA ARG A 680 71.10 1.37 39.90
C ARG A 680 71.03 -0.16 39.82
N TYR A 681 70.70 -0.71 38.65
CA TYR A 681 70.66 -2.14 38.40
C TYR A 681 72.05 -2.81 38.63
N TYR A 682 73.09 -2.24 38.02
CA TYR A 682 74.48 -2.68 38.10
C TYR A 682 74.97 -2.75 39.55
N LYS A 683 74.79 -1.67 40.33
CA LYS A 683 75.14 -1.65 41.76
C LYS A 683 74.42 -2.74 42.56
N LYS A 684 73.11 -2.92 42.35
CA LYS A 684 72.32 -3.94 43.06
C LYS A 684 72.82 -5.34 42.73
N ARG A 685 73.11 -5.63 41.46
CA ARG A 685 73.55 -6.96 41.02
C ARG A 685 75.00 -7.25 41.43
N LEU A 686 75.89 -6.27 41.39
CA LEU A 686 77.27 -6.40 41.87
C LEU A 686 77.32 -6.74 43.37
N ALA A 687 76.45 -6.11 44.17
CA ALA A 687 76.32 -6.44 45.60
C ALA A 687 75.82 -7.88 45.84
N GLN A 688 74.92 -8.38 44.98
CA GLN A 688 74.43 -9.76 45.08
C GLN A 688 75.49 -10.80 44.73
N VAL A 689 76.36 -10.53 43.75
CA VAL A 689 77.50 -11.41 43.41
C VAL A 689 78.49 -11.46 44.57
N LYS A 690 78.88 -10.30 45.13
CA LYS A 690 79.83 -10.21 46.26
C LYS A 690 79.36 -10.88 47.56
N VAL A 691 78.05 -11.13 47.72
CA VAL A 691 77.49 -11.86 48.87
C VAL A 691 77.49 -13.39 48.62
N PHE A 692 77.64 -13.83 47.37
CA PHE A 692 77.72 -15.25 47.00
C PHE A 692 79.16 -15.77 46.99
N ASP A 693 80.14 -14.90 46.74
CA ASP A 693 81.58 -15.22 46.76
C ASP A 693 82.25 -15.08 48.16
N ASP A 694 81.49 -15.09 49.26
CA ASP A 694 82.04 -15.12 50.64
C ASP A 694 82.18 -16.58 51.13
N PRO A 695 83.39 -17.17 51.18
CA PRO A 695 83.59 -18.57 51.46
C PRO A 695 83.57 -18.86 52.97
N ARG A 696 82.37 -18.91 53.56
CA ARG A 696 82.19 -19.41 54.94
C ARG A 696 81.73 -20.86 54.99
N ARG A 697 82.65 -21.77 54.70
CA ARG A 697 82.80 -23.07 55.37
C ARG A 697 84.21 -23.62 55.14
N SER A 698 85.09 -23.29 56.09
CA SER A 698 86.17 -24.16 56.56
C SER A 698 85.60 -25.46 57.12
#